data_AF-C6W593-F1
#
_entry.id   AF-C6W593-F1
#
_cell.length_a   1.000
_cell.length_b   1.000
_cell.length_c   1.000
_cell.angle_alpha   90.00
_cell.angle_beta   90.00
_cell.angle_gamma   90.00
#
_symmetry.space_group_name_H-M   'P 1'
#
loop_
_entity.id
_entity.type
_entity.pdbx_description
1 polymer ?
#
loop_
_entity_poly.entity_id
_entity_poly.type
_entity_poly.pdbx_seq_one_letter_code
_entity_poly.pdbx_strand_id
1 'polypeptide(L)'
;MASFASGPEDLSLMNAEITDLCLEAENSPSDAPVTEDPNASNGKTRGAINSWDYYVEYHADNLAAGKYLLTLRYYAEQNSTVMMSVSAGPLSHVELPASHSWNIAWKEHTIEVDLNAGFNRIFIRELPGFNVRQDKICLTKKDVSGEPVTCNFQVTPFAVGAPYELGATMALYANCSGPDCNGVTYTWSGNGISGEGSPIRPYTPSSPGTYFFDVSGSKDGCSPRGGSVMVEVIDKPDCNFSVSASVSDASPNCSEPITLSSQCSGPDCDGIRYSWAGAGLNVTAASVNTPAPPVGGLYNYTVYAAKTGCVTKSAEVMTNVSCDANPTEPFSACVEAEHSDGNGAITDDPNASNGQTRGTQQDSYSFVKYVINGVKKTGPHQVTLRYYAPQPAGISISVNNDMTVPSTGIAESGSWNVVWTEHTFTLNLKEGTNTIQITSGFGQGHVRQDRLCVTGPGGTGNTPSCDFNVEVYASTLTPACSTSVFASASCSGFDCQSVSYQWSGQGTSSTFSSASLSLPRSNGTYTYTLTASKNACPPIVKTLDVTVSGCDNSGPFSACLESEWAAGNGPTSSDPNASNGQTKGAQNNYDYYVDYFVANVPATGLYPVTLRYYAEPNAQVSVAVNGSIAIPALQLPPTYSWNIVWREETFYVNLPVGNNTIRIQGLPGAATRQDKLCVGNAQSNVRMGAPESFQLPGDTPLLQAYPNPASGEFKAVFTLKTGETGAISVTDVQGKIWHTRSVGGAGTHEERITLDRAPAGIYLLQVKKPDSVETKKILLTR
;
A
#
# COMPACT_ATOMS: atom_id res chain seq x y z
N MET A 1 63.90 -61.41 -59.78
CA MET A 1 62.76 -61.03 -58.91
C MET A 1 62.58 -62.15 -57.90
N ALA A 2 63.35 -62.09 -56.81
CA ALA A 2 63.36 -63.13 -55.78
C ALA A 2 62.93 -62.45 -54.49
N SER A 3 61.81 -62.90 -53.92
CA SER A 3 61.38 -62.54 -52.58
C SER A 3 61.44 -63.82 -51.75
N PHE A 4 62.47 -63.86 -50.90
CA PHE A 4 62.78 -64.93 -49.97
C PHE A 4 61.84 -64.85 -48.76
N ALA A 5 61.45 -66.03 -48.29
CA ALA A 5 61.02 -66.21 -46.91
C ALA A 5 62.20 -65.96 -45.96
N SER A 6 61.98 -65.14 -44.95
CA SER A 6 62.77 -65.14 -43.72
C SER A 6 61.86 -64.67 -42.59
N GLY A 7 61.56 -65.55 -41.64
CA GLY A 7 61.02 -65.11 -40.35
C GLY A 7 62.05 -64.28 -39.59
N PRO A 8 61.63 -63.46 -38.64
CA PRO A 8 62.41 -63.19 -37.44
C PRO A 8 61.81 -64.05 -36.32
N GLU A 9 62.58 -64.99 -35.78
CA GLU A 9 63.41 -64.72 -34.60
C GLU A 9 62.59 -64.11 -33.48
N ASP A 10 62.22 -65.03 -32.59
CA ASP A 10 61.98 -64.81 -31.17
C ASP A 10 62.95 -63.74 -30.61
N LEU A 11 62.44 -62.51 -30.55
CA LEU A 11 62.92 -61.47 -29.66
C LEU A 11 61.86 -61.26 -28.58
N SER A 12 61.50 -62.34 -27.87
CA SER A 12 61.01 -62.19 -26.49
C SER A 12 62.18 -61.82 -25.58
N LEU A 13 62.75 -60.63 -25.78
CA LEU A 13 63.33 -59.92 -24.65
C LEU A 13 62.14 -59.59 -23.75
N MET A 14 62.00 -60.43 -22.73
CA MET A 14 61.11 -60.24 -21.60
C MET A 14 61.08 -58.74 -21.26
N ASN A 15 59.93 -58.11 -21.54
CA ASN A 15 59.60 -56.82 -20.96
C ASN A 15 59.37 -57.11 -19.47
N ALA A 16 60.47 -57.23 -18.73
CA ALA A 16 60.42 -57.28 -17.28
C ALA A 16 59.70 -55.99 -16.86
N GLU A 17 58.52 -56.12 -16.27
CA GLU A 17 57.82 -54.97 -15.72
C GLU A 17 58.79 -54.26 -14.78
N ILE A 18 59.11 -53.01 -15.08
CA ILE A 18 59.95 -52.20 -14.20
C ILE A 18 59.09 -51.89 -12.97
N THR A 19 59.31 -52.63 -11.88
CA THR A 19 58.62 -52.43 -10.61
C THR A 19 59.16 -51.23 -9.85
N ASP A 20 60.42 -50.86 -10.09
CA ASP A 20 61.11 -49.71 -9.50
C ASP A 20 61.89 -48.92 -10.54
N LEU A 21 61.57 -47.63 -10.71
CA LEU A 21 62.24 -46.72 -11.66
C LEU A 21 62.70 -45.45 -10.94
N CYS A 22 64.00 -45.16 -10.93
CA CYS A 22 64.54 -43.88 -10.44
C CYS A 22 65.06 -43.01 -11.60
N LEU A 23 64.74 -41.72 -11.56
CA LEU A 23 65.10 -40.72 -12.55
C LEU A 23 65.79 -39.54 -11.87
N GLU A 24 67.04 -39.30 -12.23
CA GLU A 24 67.86 -38.21 -11.68
C GLU A 24 67.44 -36.85 -12.28
N ALA A 25 67.39 -35.82 -11.45
CA ALA A 25 66.92 -34.49 -11.84
C ALA A 25 67.86 -33.86 -12.87
N GLU A 26 69.19 -33.99 -12.73
CA GLU A 26 70.17 -33.39 -13.65
C GLU A 26 70.07 -33.92 -15.08
N ASN A 27 69.52 -35.12 -15.26
CA ASN A 27 69.29 -35.75 -16.58
C ASN A 27 67.90 -35.46 -17.14
N SER A 28 67.04 -34.80 -16.36
CA SER A 28 65.67 -34.49 -16.74
C SER A 28 65.55 -33.12 -17.42
N PRO A 29 64.63 -32.93 -18.38
CA PRO A 29 64.26 -31.63 -18.94
C PRO A 29 63.91 -30.62 -17.85
N SER A 30 64.48 -29.42 -17.92
CA SER A 30 64.37 -28.41 -16.85
C SER A 30 64.90 -27.06 -17.32
N ASP A 31 64.39 -25.96 -16.76
CA ASP A 31 64.97 -24.62 -16.86
C ASP A 31 65.88 -24.26 -15.66
N ALA A 32 65.98 -25.16 -14.68
CA ALA A 32 66.80 -25.02 -13.49
C ALA A 32 68.28 -25.35 -13.80
N PRO A 33 69.23 -24.58 -13.22
CA PRO A 33 70.65 -24.86 -13.37
C PRO A 33 71.02 -26.17 -12.69
N VAL A 34 71.93 -26.92 -13.31
CA VAL A 34 72.58 -28.09 -12.71
C VAL A 34 73.69 -27.62 -11.79
N THR A 35 73.74 -28.15 -10.57
CA THR A 35 74.74 -27.79 -9.56
C THR A 35 75.37 -29.03 -8.96
N GLU A 36 76.70 -29.06 -8.87
CA GLU A 36 77.45 -30.14 -8.23
C GLU A 36 77.14 -30.18 -6.73
N ASP A 37 76.94 -31.39 -6.19
CA ASP A 37 76.76 -31.65 -4.77
C ASP A 37 77.25 -33.05 -4.41
N PRO A 38 78.29 -33.19 -3.57
CA PRO A 38 78.80 -34.51 -3.20
C PRO A 38 77.79 -35.37 -2.41
N ASN A 39 76.70 -34.79 -1.89
CA ASN A 39 75.67 -35.51 -1.15
C ASN A 39 74.48 -35.96 -2.02
N ALA A 40 74.41 -35.54 -3.28
CA ALA A 40 73.37 -35.92 -4.23
C ALA A 40 73.53 -37.37 -4.74
N SER A 41 72.44 -38.02 -5.18
CA SER A 41 72.47 -39.44 -5.58
C SER A 41 73.46 -39.73 -6.71
N ASN A 42 73.74 -38.75 -7.56
CA ASN A 42 74.70 -38.86 -8.65
C ASN A 42 75.66 -37.65 -8.72
N GLY A 43 75.92 -37.02 -7.57
CA GLY A 43 76.87 -35.91 -7.45
C GLY A 43 76.36 -34.56 -7.98
N LYS A 44 75.13 -34.49 -8.50
CA LYS A 44 74.51 -33.27 -9.07
C LYS A 44 73.03 -33.19 -8.72
N THR A 45 72.49 -31.99 -8.81
CA THR A 45 71.06 -31.70 -8.58
C THR A 45 70.61 -30.57 -9.49
N ARG A 46 69.31 -30.27 -9.50
CA ARG A 46 68.72 -29.11 -10.19
C ARG A 46 68.05 -28.13 -9.23
N GLY A 47 68.34 -26.84 -9.38
CA GLY A 47 67.75 -25.75 -8.58
C GLY A 47 68.79 -24.72 -8.12
N ALA A 48 68.33 -23.53 -7.71
CA ALA A 48 69.20 -22.47 -7.17
C ALA A 48 68.54 -21.73 -6.00
N ILE A 49 69.35 -21.30 -5.03
CA ILE A 49 68.87 -20.72 -3.76
C ILE A 49 68.23 -19.33 -3.90
N ASN A 50 68.42 -18.64 -5.04
CA ASN A 50 68.02 -17.23 -5.23
C ASN A 50 67.33 -16.98 -6.58
N SER A 51 66.69 -17.99 -7.16
CA SER A 51 65.90 -17.83 -8.38
C SER A 51 64.53 -18.42 -8.19
N TRP A 52 63.52 -17.80 -8.80
CA TRP A 52 62.13 -18.16 -8.58
C TRP A 52 61.61 -18.94 -9.79
N ASP A 53 60.77 -19.94 -9.53
CA ASP A 53 59.86 -20.55 -10.52
C ASP A 53 60.45 -21.62 -11.47
N TYR A 54 61.58 -22.22 -11.07
CA TYR A 54 62.20 -23.32 -11.81
C TYR A 54 61.36 -24.60 -11.78
N TYR A 55 61.47 -25.41 -12.85
CA TYR A 55 60.83 -26.71 -12.93
C TYR A 55 61.80 -27.81 -13.33
N VAL A 56 61.47 -29.04 -12.93
CA VAL A 56 62.07 -30.27 -13.43
C VAL A 56 60.96 -31.18 -13.92
N GLU A 57 61.17 -31.79 -15.08
CA GLU A 57 60.21 -32.68 -15.72
C GLU A 57 60.82 -34.05 -15.95
N TYR A 58 60.30 -35.04 -15.25
CA TYR A 58 60.76 -36.42 -15.33
C TYR A 58 59.91 -37.20 -16.34
N HIS A 59 60.57 -37.94 -17.22
CA HIS A 59 59.94 -38.79 -18.23
C HIS A 59 60.09 -40.25 -17.82
N ALA A 60 58.97 -40.89 -17.50
CA ALA A 60 58.92 -42.28 -17.07
C ALA A 60 58.27 -43.15 -18.15
N ASP A 61 59.08 -43.99 -18.78
CA ASP A 61 58.70 -44.86 -19.89
C ASP A 61 58.56 -46.33 -19.48
N ASN A 62 57.85 -47.10 -20.31
CA ASN A 62 57.70 -48.55 -20.17
C ASN A 62 57.08 -49.00 -18.83
N LEU A 63 56.24 -48.15 -18.21
CA LEU A 63 55.52 -48.50 -16.98
C LEU A 63 54.19 -49.21 -17.29
N ALA A 64 53.76 -50.10 -16.39
CA ALA A 64 52.40 -50.63 -16.42
C ALA A 64 51.42 -49.61 -15.81
N ALA A 65 50.18 -49.57 -16.29
CA ALA A 65 49.16 -48.72 -15.67
C ALA A 65 48.91 -49.15 -14.22
N GLY A 66 48.77 -48.20 -13.30
CA GLY A 66 48.46 -48.51 -11.90
C GLY A 66 48.89 -47.44 -10.90
N LYS A 67 48.78 -47.79 -9.63
CA LYS A 67 49.21 -46.97 -8.49
C LYS A 67 50.70 -47.14 -8.26
N TYR A 68 51.40 -46.02 -8.15
CA TYR A 68 52.82 -45.97 -7.82
C TYR A 68 53.04 -45.09 -6.60
N LEU A 69 54.05 -45.44 -5.81
CA LEU A 69 54.62 -44.54 -4.82
C LEU A 69 55.74 -43.76 -5.48
N LEU A 70 55.55 -42.45 -5.64
CA LEU A 70 56.55 -41.50 -6.11
C LEU A 70 57.27 -40.91 -4.91
N THR A 71 58.55 -41.21 -4.79
CA THR A 71 59.43 -40.65 -3.76
C THR A 71 60.35 -39.61 -4.38
N LEU A 72 60.17 -38.35 -4.00
CA LEU A 72 61.05 -37.23 -4.40
C LEU A 72 62.13 -37.04 -3.34
N ARG A 73 63.39 -37.03 -3.77
CA ARG A 73 64.54 -36.61 -2.95
C ARG A 73 64.94 -35.18 -3.29
N TYR A 74 65.06 -34.32 -2.27
CA TYR A 74 65.28 -32.88 -2.44
C TYR A 74 66.01 -32.24 -1.26
N TYR A 75 66.44 -30.99 -1.46
CA TYR A 75 67.01 -30.10 -0.46
C TYR A 75 66.16 -28.83 -0.36
N ALA A 76 65.83 -28.44 0.87
CA ALA A 76 65.04 -27.27 1.21
C ALA A 76 65.40 -26.79 2.63
N GLU A 77 65.79 -25.52 2.77
CA GLU A 77 66.15 -24.93 4.07
C GLU A 77 64.94 -24.73 4.99
N GLN A 78 63.77 -24.51 4.40
CA GLN A 78 62.49 -24.36 5.07
C GLN A 78 61.44 -25.31 4.48
N ASN A 79 60.27 -25.39 5.11
CA ASN A 79 59.14 -26.09 4.49
C ASN A 79 58.79 -25.35 3.20
N SER A 80 58.77 -26.08 2.09
CA SER A 80 58.56 -25.53 0.76
C SER A 80 57.35 -26.16 0.10
N THR A 81 56.68 -25.42 -0.77
CA THR A 81 55.55 -25.95 -1.54
C THR A 81 55.92 -25.94 -3.02
N VAL A 82 55.69 -27.06 -3.70
CA VAL A 82 55.89 -27.20 -5.15
C VAL A 82 54.57 -27.49 -5.84
N MET A 83 54.47 -27.09 -7.11
CA MET A 83 53.39 -27.52 -7.99
C MET A 83 53.80 -28.80 -8.71
N MET A 84 52.98 -29.84 -8.62
CA MET A 84 53.21 -31.11 -9.31
C MET A 84 52.05 -31.49 -10.23
N SER A 85 52.36 -31.93 -11.45
CA SER A 85 51.42 -32.59 -12.38
C SER A 85 51.98 -33.95 -12.81
N VAL A 86 51.10 -34.92 -12.97
CA VAL A 86 51.42 -36.28 -13.41
C VAL A 86 50.60 -36.61 -14.66
N SER A 87 51.27 -37.03 -15.73
CA SER A 87 50.69 -37.50 -17.01
C SER A 87 49.67 -36.55 -17.62
N ALA A 88 49.99 -35.25 -17.62
CA ALA A 88 49.13 -34.14 -18.06
C ALA A 88 47.84 -33.94 -17.23
N GLY A 89 47.79 -34.51 -16.02
CA GLY A 89 46.76 -34.26 -15.03
C GLY A 89 46.82 -32.85 -14.42
N PRO A 90 45.82 -32.46 -13.60
CA PRO A 90 45.78 -31.15 -12.97
C PRO A 90 47.01 -30.90 -12.09
N LEU A 91 47.45 -29.65 -12.03
CA LEU A 91 48.51 -29.23 -11.12
C LEU A 91 48.00 -29.28 -9.67
N SER A 92 48.76 -29.92 -8.80
CA SER A 92 48.50 -30.09 -7.37
C SER A 92 49.62 -29.43 -6.55
N HIS A 93 49.28 -28.90 -5.38
CA HIS A 93 50.28 -28.36 -4.46
C HIS A 93 50.78 -29.51 -3.56
N VAL A 94 52.09 -29.69 -3.49
CA VAL A 94 52.72 -30.69 -2.63
C VAL A 94 53.58 -29.95 -1.61
N GLU A 95 53.29 -30.17 -0.33
CA GLU A 95 54.10 -29.63 0.77
C GLU A 95 55.30 -30.54 1.02
N LEU A 96 56.48 -29.94 0.95
CA LEU A 96 57.76 -30.58 1.17
C LEU A 96 58.34 -30.09 2.50
N PRO A 97 58.39 -30.95 3.53
CA PRO A 97 59.01 -30.59 4.79
C PRO A 97 60.48 -30.18 4.64
N ALA A 98 60.95 -29.24 5.46
CA ALA A 98 62.33 -28.79 5.45
C ALA A 98 63.30 -29.96 5.65
N SER A 99 64.35 -29.98 4.83
CA SER A 99 65.58 -30.72 5.11
C SER A 99 66.53 -29.92 6.02
N HIS A 100 66.24 -28.64 6.23
CA HIS A 100 67.03 -27.67 7.00
C HIS A 100 68.43 -27.39 6.45
N SER A 101 68.68 -27.72 5.18
CA SER A 101 69.94 -27.46 4.49
C SER A 101 69.72 -27.34 2.98
N TRP A 102 70.56 -26.55 2.31
CA TRP A 102 70.56 -26.43 0.86
C TRP A 102 71.48 -27.42 0.13
N ASN A 103 72.47 -27.99 0.84
CA ASN A 103 73.55 -28.79 0.23
C ASN A 103 74.22 -29.82 1.16
N ILE A 104 73.74 -30.00 2.39
CA ILE A 104 74.33 -30.94 3.36
C ILE A 104 73.33 -32.05 3.70
N ALA A 105 72.10 -31.68 4.07
CA ALA A 105 71.04 -32.62 4.42
C ALA A 105 69.94 -32.59 3.35
N TRP A 106 69.59 -33.76 2.83
CA TRP A 106 68.46 -33.97 1.93
C TRP A 106 67.28 -34.60 2.69
N LYS A 107 66.11 -34.58 2.07
CA LYS A 107 64.92 -35.27 2.56
C LYS A 107 64.21 -35.99 1.42
N GLU A 108 63.51 -37.05 1.76
CA GLU A 108 62.61 -37.77 0.86
C GLU A 108 61.16 -37.51 1.25
N HIS A 109 60.30 -37.38 0.24
CA HIS A 109 58.86 -37.28 0.43
C HIS A 109 58.15 -38.18 -0.57
N THR A 110 57.29 -39.06 -0.06
CA THR A 110 56.59 -40.07 -0.85
C THR A 110 55.12 -39.73 -0.98
N ILE A 111 54.61 -39.81 -2.20
CA ILE A 111 53.22 -39.55 -2.56
C ILE A 111 52.69 -40.64 -3.49
N GLU A 112 51.41 -40.97 -3.37
CA GLU A 112 50.76 -41.93 -4.26
C GLU A 112 50.29 -41.22 -5.54
N VAL A 113 50.65 -41.79 -6.69
CA VAL A 113 50.28 -41.27 -8.01
C VAL A 113 49.72 -42.39 -8.87
N ASP A 114 48.73 -42.07 -9.71
CA ASP A 114 48.21 -42.98 -10.72
C ASP A 114 48.97 -42.72 -12.04
N LEU A 115 49.63 -43.75 -12.57
CA LEU A 115 50.38 -43.68 -13.83
C LEU A 115 49.68 -44.49 -14.91
N ASN A 116 49.73 -44.00 -16.14
CA ASN A 116 49.24 -44.68 -17.33
C ASN A 116 50.24 -45.75 -17.78
N ALA A 117 49.78 -46.71 -18.59
CA ALA A 117 50.69 -47.63 -19.25
C ALA A 117 51.55 -46.88 -20.28
N GLY A 118 52.84 -47.18 -20.35
CA GLY A 118 53.80 -46.55 -21.26
C GLY A 118 54.41 -45.25 -20.71
N PHE A 119 54.43 -44.20 -21.53
CA PHE A 119 55.06 -42.91 -21.23
C PHE A 119 54.22 -42.07 -20.26
N ASN A 120 54.87 -41.53 -19.23
CA ASN A 120 54.31 -40.63 -18.23
C ASN A 120 55.23 -39.42 -18.02
N ARG A 121 54.64 -38.22 -17.96
CA ARG A 121 55.34 -36.96 -17.70
C ARG A 121 55.04 -36.49 -16.28
N ILE A 122 56.06 -36.38 -15.44
CA ILE A 122 55.94 -35.89 -14.06
C ILE A 122 56.62 -34.53 -14.01
N PHE A 123 55.83 -33.47 -13.83
CA PHE A 123 56.30 -32.09 -13.83
C PHE A 123 56.26 -31.55 -12.41
N ILE A 124 57.40 -31.07 -11.89
CA ILE A 124 57.53 -30.49 -10.54
C ILE A 124 58.14 -29.10 -10.66
N ARG A 125 57.42 -28.08 -10.20
CA ARG A 125 57.80 -26.65 -10.29
C ARG A 125 57.83 -25.99 -8.92
N GLU A 126 58.89 -25.24 -8.67
CA GLU A 126 59.06 -24.43 -7.48
C GLU A 126 58.08 -23.25 -7.49
N LEU A 127 57.59 -22.84 -6.32
CA LEU A 127 56.78 -21.64 -6.17
C LEU A 127 57.64 -20.45 -5.71
N PRO A 128 57.29 -19.20 -6.06
CA PRO A 128 58.01 -18.02 -5.60
C PRO A 128 58.17 -18.00 -4.06
N GLY A 129 59.41 -17.94 -3.58
CA GLY A 129 59.74 -17.93 -2.15
C GLY A 129 59.89 -19.33 -1.50
N PHE A 130 59.65 -20.41 -2.24
CA PHE A 130 59.76 -21.80 -1.78
C PHE A 130 60.80 -22.55 -2.60
N ASN A 131 62.06 -22.16 -2.46
CA ASN A 131 63.16 -22.73 -3.24
C ASN A 131 63.35 -24.21 -2.86
N VAL A 132 63.43 -25.08 -3.86
CA VAL A 132 63.62 -26.53 -3.67
C VAL A 132 64.61 -27.05 -4.69
N ARG A 133 65.74 -27.56 -4.22
CA ARG A 133 66.73 -28.21 -5.07
C ARG A 133 66.38 -29.69 -5.21
N GLN A 134 66.05 -30.14 -6.41
CA GLN A 134 65.63 -31.51 -6.68
C GLN A 134 66.83 -32.40 -7.03
N ASP A 135 66.88 -33.60 -6.43
CA ASP A 135 67.94 -34.60 -6.64
C ASP A 135 67.45 -35.68 -7.60
N LYS A 136 66.38 -36.40 -7.24
CA LYS A 136 65.77 -37.44 -8.08
C LYS A 136 64.35 -37.76 -7.66
N ILE A 137 63.64 -38.48 -8.53
CA ILE A 137 62.42 -39.22 -8.16
C ILE A 137 62.64 -40.72 -8.28
N CYS A 138 61.93 -41.50 -7.48
CA CYS A 138 61.82 -42.95 -7.59
C CYS A 138 60.36 -43.38 -7.58
N LEU A 139 59.97 -44.26 -8.50
CA LEU A 139 58.63 -44.78 -8.69
C LEU A 139 58.63 -46.27 -8.36
N THR A 140 57.85 -46.68 -7.36
CA THR A 140 57.64 -48.09 -7.01
C THR A 140 56.21 -48.48 -7.30
N LYS A 141 56.00 -49.48 -8.16
CA LYS A 141 54.67 -50.03 -8.47
C LYS A 141 54.09 -50.63 -7.18
N LYS A 142 52.88 -50.21 -6.82
CA LYS A 142 52.18 -50.75 -5.68
C LYS A 142 51.53 -52.07 -6.08
N ASP A 143 52.23 -53.18 -5.87
CA ASP A 143 51.67 -54.52 -6.12
C ASP A 143 50.45 -54.76 -5.21
N VAL A 144 49.31 -55.06 -5.84
CA VAL A 144 48.06 -55.41 -5.14
C VAL A 144 47.83 -56.94 -5.14
N SER A 145 48.87 -57.74 -5.35
CA SER A 145 48.75 -59.19 -5.58
C SER A 145 49.01 -60.01 -4.31
N GLY A 146 47.92 -60.44 -3.68
CA GLY A 146 47.97 -61.42 -2.59
C GLY A 146 46.65 -62.11 -2.20
N GLU A 147 45.54 -61.85 -2.89
CA GLU A 147 44.26 -62.52 -2.58
C GLU A 147 43.96 -63.61 -3.63
N PRO A 148 43.41 -64.78 -3.22
CA PRO A 148 42.98 -65.83 -4.14
C PRO A 148 42.02 -65.27 -5.20
N VAL A 149 42.00 -65.85 -6.41
CA VAL A 149 40.99 -65.49 -7.43
C VAL A 149 39.62 -65.78 -6.85
N THR A 150 39.01 -64.76 -6.26
CA THR A 150 37.64 -64.80 -5.81
C THR A 150 36.76 -64.68 -7.05
N CYS A 151 35.74 -65.53 -7.14
CA CYS A 151 34.72 -65.46 -8.19
C CYS A 151 33.46 -64.79 -7.63
N ASN A 152 33.66 -63.78 -6.78
CA ASN A 152 32.61 -63.01 -6.14
C ASN A 152 32.22 -61.83 -7.04
N PHE A 153 31.58 -62.18 -8.15
CA PHE A 153 30.92 -61.22 -9.02
C PHE A 153 29.51 -61.71 -9.36
N GLN A 154 28.65 -60.77 -9.73
CA GLN A 154 27.28 -61.02 -10.19
C GLN A 154 27.05 -60.18 -11.44
N VAL A 155 26.37 -60.77 -12.42
CA VAL A 155 26.03 -60.08 -13.66
C VAL A 155 24.53 -59.82 -13.67
N THR A 156 24.18 -58.54 -13.61
CA THR A 156 22.78 -58.09 -13.66
C THR A 156 22.56 -57.36 -14.98
N PRO A 157 21.80 -57.94 -15.92
CA PRO A 157 21.43 -57.24 -17.14
C PRO A 157 20.35 -56.20 -16.89
N PHE A 158 20.35 -55.15 -17.70
CA PHE A 158 19.27 -54.17 -17.77
C PHE A 158 19.16 -53.59 -19.18
N ALA A 159 17.97 -53.07 -19.51
CA ALA A 159 17.70 -52.42 -20.78
C ALA A 159 17.38 -50.95 -20.52
N VAL A 160 17.94 -50.04 -21.32
CA VAL A 160 17.68 -48.61 -21.21
C VAL A 160 16.72 -48.18 -22.31
N GLY A 161 15.53 -47.70 -21.93
CA GLY A 161 14.51 -47.21 -22.87
C GLY A 161 13.40 -48.20 -23.21
N ALA A 162 13.14 -49.21 -22.38
CA ALA A 162 11.93 -50.04 -22.49
C ALA A 162 10.67 -49.28 -21.99
N PRO A 163 9.47 -49.50 -22.56
CA PRO A 163 9.18 -50.38 -23.69
C PRO A 163 9.71 -49.83 -25.03
N TYR A 164 10.09 -50.72 -25.96
CA TYR A 164 10.61 -50.34 -27.29
C TYR A 164 9.56 -50.52 -28.40
N GLU A 165 9.63 -49.69 -29.44
CA GLU A 165 8.76 -49.78 -30.63
C GLU A 165 9.26 -50.84 -31.63
N LEU A 166 8.37 -51.39 -32.46
CA LEU A 166 8.73 -52.33 -33.53
C LEU A 166 9.80 -51.77 -34.47
N GLY A 167 10.87 -52.55 -34.69
CA GLY A 167 12.02 -52.18 -35.52
C GLY A 167 13.03 -51.23 -34.85
N ALA A 168 12.81 -50.79 -33.61
CA ALA A 168 13.74 -49.91 -32.90
C ALA A 168 15.04 -50.63 -32.53
N THR A 169 16.13 -49.88 -32.37
CA THR A 169 17.39 -50.41 -31.82
C THR A 169 17.33 -50.37 -30.29
N MET A 170 17.41 -51.55 -29.66
CA MET A 170 17.50 -51.70 -28.20
C MET A 170 18.92 -51.42 -27.72
N ALA A 171 19.08 -51.10 -26.43
CA ALA A 171 20.38 -51.01 -25.78
C ALA A 171 20.39 -51.88 -24.53
N LEU A 172 21.02 -53.06 -24.64
CA LEU A 172 21.10 -54.04 -23.56
C LEU A 172 22.46 -53.91 -22.88
N TYR A 173 22.44 -53.67 -21.58
CA TYR A 173 23.63 -53.47 -20.75
C TYR A 173 23.76 -54.58 -19.74
N ALA A 174 25.00 -54.96 -19.46
CA ALA A 174 25.36 -55.87 -18.39
C ALA A 174 26.17 -55.07 -17.37
N ASN A 175 25.66 -55.02 -16.14
CA ASN A 175 26.41 -54.51 -15.01
C ASN A 175 27.00 -55.69 -14.25
N CYS A 176 28.30 -55.63 -14.00
CA CYS A 176 28.92 -56.49 -13.03
C CYS A 176 28.95 -55.80 -11.67
N SER A 177 28.59 -56.52 -10.62
CA SER A 177 28.72 -56.09 -9.24
C SER A 177 29.51 -57.11 -8.41
N GLY A 178 30.29 -56.64 -7.45
CA GLY A 178 31.18 -57.45 -6.62
C GLY A 178 32.66 -57.09 -6.80
N PRO A 179 33.52 -57.47 -5.86
CA PRO A 179 34.95 -57.14 -5.86
C PRO A 179 35.70 -57.66 -7.10
N ASP A 180 35.17 -58.70 -7.77
CA ASP A 180 35.88 -59.42 -8.84
C ASP A 180 35.46 -59.05 -10.27
N CYS A 181 34.78 -57.92 -10.46
CA CYS A 181 34.25 -57.52 -11.76
C CYS A 181 35.29 -57.13 -12.81
N ASN A 182 36.51 -56.80 -12.40
CA ASN A 182 37.57 -56.49 -13.34
C ASN A 182 37.95 -57.74 -14.15
N GLY A 183 37.99 -57.62 -15.49
CA GLY A 183 38.29 -58.70 -16.42
C GLY A 183 37.10 -59.60 -16.82
N VAL A 184 35.87 -59.28 -16.41
CA VAL A 184 34.67 -60.03 -16.86
C VAL A 184 34.28 -59.61 -18.29
N THR A 185 34.13 -60.57 -19.19
CA THR A 185 33.63 -60.38 -20.56
C THR A 185 32.17 -60.83 -20.66
N TYR A 186 31.36 -60.20 -21.52
CA TYR A 186 29.91 -60.46 -21.60
C TYR A 186 29.51 -61.03 -22.96
N THR A 187 28.65 -62.05 -22.94
CA THR A 187 28.04 -62.68 -24.10
C THR A 187 26.53 -62.70 -23.94
N TRP A 188 25.81 -62.26 -24.97
CA TRP A 188 24.35 -62.16 -24.97
C TRP A 188 23.71 -63.18 -25.91
N SER A 189 22.55 -63.70 -25.52
CA SER A 189 21.72 -64.59 -26.33
C SER A 189 20.24 -64.42 -26.04
N GLY A 190 19.39 -64.65 -27.05
CA GLY A 190 17.93 -64.69 -26.88
C GLY A 190 17.18 -64.11 -28.08
N ASN A 191 16.02 -64.66 -28.41
CA ASN A 191 15.13 -64.19 -29.49
C ASN A 191 15.84 -63.93 -30.84
N GLY A 192 16.79 -64.80 -31.21
CA GLY A 192 17.54 -64.70 -32.47
C GLY A 192 18.69 -63.70 -32.48
N ILE A 193 19.01 -63.08 -31.33
CA ILE A 193 20.14 -62.16 -31.17
C ILE A 193 21.32 -62.88 -30.49
N SER A 194 22.53 -62.58 -30.96
CA SER A 194 23.81 -62.92 -30.32
C SER A 194 24.77 -61.73 -30.40
N GLY A 195 25.51 -61.44 -29.34
CA GLY A 195 26.49 -60.34 -29.34
C GLY A 195 27.43 -60.37 -28.15
N GLU A 196 28.56 -59.69 -28.26
CA GLU A 196 29.56 -59.57 -27.21
C GLU A 196 29.68 -58.13 -26.70
N GLY A 197 29.94 -57.97 -25.41
CA GLY A 197 30.16 -56.67 -24.77
C GLY A 197 28.96 -56.11 -24.00
N SER A 198 29.14 -54.89 -23.50
CA SER A 198 28.15 -54.12 -22.76
C SER A 198 28.35 -52.63 -23.06
N PRO A 199 27.40 -51.94 -23.72
CA PRO A 199 26.14 -52.46 -24.25
C PRO A 199 26.28 -53.20 -25.59
N ILE A 200 25.28 -54.05 -25.89
CA ILE A 200 24.96 -54.45 -27.28
C ILE A 200 23.73 -53.68 -27.79
N ARG A 201 23.61 -53.55 -29.12
CA ARG A 201 22.56 -52.77 -29.78
C ARG A 201 21.75 -53.55 -30.83
N PRO A 202 20.98 -54.58 -30.45
CA PRO A 202 20.16 -55.33 -31.39
C PRO A 202 18.87 -54.59 -31.79
N TYR A 203 18.25 -54.98 -32.90
CA TYR A 203 16.89 -54.53 -33.26
C TYR A 203 15.82 -55.30 -32.47
N THR A 204 14.70 -54.66 -32.15
CA THR A 204 13.54 -55.32 -31.53
C THR A 204 12.94 -56.40 -32.45
N PRO A 205 12.39 -57.49 -31.91
CA PRO A 205 11.56 -58.44 -32.64
C PRO A 205 10.40 -57.81 -33.42
N SER A 206 9.96 -58.46 -34.51
CA SER A 206 8.96 -57.95 -35.46
C SER A 206 7.50 -58.11 -35.03
N SER A 207 7.25 -58.46 -33.78
CA SER A 207 5.90 -58.53 -33.21
C SER A 207 5.90 -57.92 -31.80
N PRO A 208 4.83 -57.26 -31.37
CA PRO A 208 4.71 -56.76 -30.01
C PRO A 208 4.58 -57.92 -29.01
N GLY A 209 5.17 -57.76 -27.84
CA GLY A 209 5.20 -58.78 -26.80
C GLY A 209 6.34 -58.58 -25.80
N THR A 210 6.41 -59.47 -24.82
CA THR A 210 7.47 -59.49 -23.82
C THR A 210 8.56 -60.49 -24.22
N TYR A 211 9.80 -60.03 -24.26
CA TYR A 211 10.96 -60.79 -24.71
C TYR A 211 12.03 -60.86 -23.62
N PHE A 212 12.66 -62.02 -23.46
CA PHE A 212 13.73 -62.23 -22.50
C PHE A 212 15.07 -62.35 -23.21
N PHE A 213 16.07 -61.61 -22.74
CA PHE A 213 17.45 -61.68 -23.23
C PHE A 213 18.38 -62.09 -22.10
N ASP A 214 19.17 -63.11 -22.35
CA ASP A 214 20.13 -63.65 -21.39
C ASP A 214 21.51 -63.06 -21.64
N VAL A 215 22.21 -62.74 -20.56
CA VAL A 215 23.64 -62.42 -20.58
C VAL A 215 24.42 -63.42 -19.75
N SER A 216 25.59 -63.81 -20.22
CA SER A 216 26.57 -64.60 -19.50
C SER A 216 27.89 -63.83 -19.43
N GLY A 217 28.35 -63.55 -18.22
CA GLY A 217 29.66 -62.99 -17.93
C GLY A 217 30.69 -64.07 -17.62
N SER A 218 31.83 -64.04 -18.31
CA SER A 218 32.93 -64.98 -18.16
C SER A 218 34.18 -64.29 -17.65
N LYS A 219 34.93 -64.96 -16.78
CA LYS A 219 36.26 -64.54 -16.29
C LYS A 219 37.13 -65.78 -16.17
N ASP A 220 38.37 -65.70 -16.63
CA ASP A 220 39.30 -66.83 -16.60
C ASP A 220 39.46 -67.38 -15.17
N GLY A 221 39.31 -68.69 -15.03
CA GLY A 221 39.34 -69.38 -13.74
C GLY A 221 38.01 -69.41 -12.96
N CYS A 222 36.96 -68.72 -13.43
CA CYS A 222 35.63 -68.72 -12.81
C CYS A 222 34.57 -69.41 -13.71
N SER A 223 33.56 -70.03 -13.09
CA SER A 223 32.37 -70.46 -13.83
C SER A 223 31.56 -69.24 -14.30
N PRO A 224 30.99 -69.26 -15.52
CA PRO A 224 30.19 -68.14 -16.03
C PRO A 224 28.99 -67.84 -15.14
N ARG A 225 28.68 -66.55 -14.99
CA ARG A 225 27.51 -66.08 -14.23
C ARG A 225 26.65 -65.21 -15.13
N GLY A 226 25.34 -65.36 -15.04
CA GLY A 226 24.43 -64.69 -15.95
C GLY A 226 23.10 -64.33 -15.32
N GLY A 227 22.30 -63.60 -16.08
CA GLY A 227 20.95 -63.22 -15.73
C GLY A 227 20.14 -62.91 -16.98
N SER A 228 18.85 -62.69 -16.81
CA SER A 228 17.93 -62.36 -17.90
C SER A 228 17.34 -60.97 -17.70
N VAL A 229 17.24 -60.20 -18.77
CA VAL A 229 16.47 -58.94 -18.80
C VAL A 229 15.19 -59.14 -19.59
N MET A 230 14.08 -58.66 -19.02
CA MET A 230 12.79 -58.61 -19.66
C MET A 230 12.64 -57.29 -20.43
N VAL A 231 12.30 -57.37 -21.70
CA VAL A 231 12.06 -56.23 -22.58
C VAL A 231 10.66 -56.32 -23.15
N GLU A 232 9.88 -55.26 -22.96
CA GLU A 232 8.57 -55.12 -23.58
C GLU A 232 8.71 -54.41 -24.92
N VAL A 233 8.17 -55.03 -25.98
CA VAL A 233 8.07 -54.45 -27.32
C VAL A 233 6.60 -54.15 -27.57
N ILE A 234 6.31 -52.91 -27.92
CA ILE A 234 4.96 -52.43 -28.18
C ILE A 234 4.81 -52.05 -29.66
N ASP A 235 3.62 -52.28 -30.19
CA ASP A 235 3.18 -51.66 -31.43
C ASP A 235 2.58 -50.31 -31.04
N LYS A 236 3.33 -49.24 -31.28
CA LYS A 236 2.84 -47.90 -30.98
C LYS A 236 1.93 -47.47 -32.12
N PRO A 237 0.68 -47.09 -31.83
CA PRO A 237 -0.20 -46.56 -32.86
C PRO A 237 0.40 -45.29 -33.45
N ASP A 238 0.32 -45.11 -34.77
CA ASP A 238 0.72 -43.86 -35.40
C ASP A 238 -0.10 -42.70 -34.78
N CYS A 239 0.64 -41.68 -34.34
CA CYS A 239 0.12 -40.49 -33.66
C CYS A 239 0.26 -39.26 -34.56
N ASN A 240 0.19 -39.44 -35.87
CA ASN A 240 0.28 -38.37 -36.87
C ASN A 240 -1.09 -37.70 -37.05
N PHE A 241 -1.52 -37.01 -36.00
CA PHE A 241 -2.70 -36.17 -36.01
C PHE A 241 -2.40 -34.81 -35.35
N SER A 242 -3.05 -33.75 -35.79
CA SER A 242 -3.05 -32.45 -35.11
C SER A 242 -4.47 -32.13 -34.69
N VAL A 243 -4.60 -31.49 -33.53
CA VAL A 243 -5.87 -30.97 -33.04
C VAL A 243 -5.91 -29.46 -33.23
N SER A 244 -7.06 -28.93 -33.62
CA SER A 244 -7.34 -27.49 -33.63
C SER A 244 -8.61 -27.21 -32.84
N ALA A 245 -8.67 -26.01 -32.28
CA ALA A 245 -9.79 -25.51 -31.50
C ALA A 245 -10.41 -24.31 -32.22
N SER A 246 -11.74 -24.24 -32.23
CA SER A 246 -12.47 -23.06 -32.70
C SER A 246 -13.63 -22.74 -31.77
N VAL A 247 -14.05 -21.48 -31.79
CA VAL A 247 -15.21 -20.98 -31.06
C VAL A 247 -16.17 -20.34 -32.07
N SER A 248 -17.47 -20.52 -31.87
CA SER A 248 -18.52 -19.95 -32.75
C SER A 248 -18.52 -18.43 -32.77
N ASP A 249 -18.15 -17.80 -31.65
CA ASP A 249 -17.99 -16.37 -31.50
C ASP A 249 -16.76 -16.08 -30.61
N ALA A 250 -15.81 -15.32 -31.14
CA ALA A 250 -14.60 -14.94 -30.41
C ALA A 250 -14.82 -13.71 -29.50
N SER A 251 -15.97 -13.04 -29.62
CA SER A 251 -16.34 -11.84 -28.87
C SER A 251 -17.81 -11.85 -28.38
N PRO A 252 -18.25 -12.91 -27.68
CA PRO A 252 -19.63 -13.03 -27.21
C PRO A 252 -19.91 -12.05 -26.07
N ASN A 253 -21.19 -11.75 -25.85
CA ASN A 253 -21.62 -11.07 -24.64
C ASN A 253 -21.58 -11.98 -23.41
N CYS A 254 -21.56 -11.37 -22.23
CA CYS A 254 -21.72 -12.07 -20.94
C CYS A 254 -22.89 -13.07 -21.00
N SER A 255 -22.65 -14.33 -20.66
CA SER A 255 -23.66 -15.42 -20.66
C SER A 255 -24.29 -15.76 -22.02
N GLU A 256 -23.81 -15.18 -23.12
CA GLU A 256 -24.25 -15.55 -24.46
C GLU A 256 -23.76 -16.96 -24.82
N PRO A 257 -24.59 -17.84 -25.40
CA PRO A 257 -24.17 -19.19 -25.73
C PRO A 257 -23.06 -19.20 -26.78
N ILE A 258 -21.94 -19.84 -26.46
CA ILE A 258 -20.85 -20.13 -27.39
C ILE A 258 -20.71 -21.63 -27.61
N THR A 259 -20.31 -22.02 -28.81
CA THR A 259 -19.98 -23.39 -29.15
C THR A 259 -18.48 -23.52 -29.34
N LEU A 260 -17.83 -24.34 -28.51
CA LEU A 260 -16.44 -24.75 -28.67
C LEU A 260 -16.42 -26.03 -29.51
N SER A 261 -15.58 -26.05 -30.55
CA SER A 261 -15.48 -27.18 -31.48
C SER A 261 -14.03 -27.59 -31.68
N SER A 262 -13.78 -28.89 -31.64
CA SER A 262 -12.48 -29.47 -31.92
C SER A 262 -12.46 -30.08 -33.31
N GLN A 263 -11.38 -29.89 -34.05
CA GLN A 263 -11.13 -30.61 -35.29
C GLN A 263 -9.81 -31.38 -35.20
N CYS A 264 -9.76 -32.51 -35.88
CA CYS A 264 -8.55 -33.29 -36.05
C CYS A 264 -8.18 -33.35 -37.52
N SER A 265 -6.89 -33.21 -37.83
CA SER A 265 -6.34 -33.43 -39.17
C SER A 265 -5.13 -34.36 -39.13
N GLY A 266 -5.04 -35.25 -40.12
CA GLY A 266 -3.97 -36.24 -40.25
C GLY A 266 -4.54 -37.65 -40.47
N PRO A 267 -3.70 -38.61 -40.89
CA PRO A 267 -4.13 -39.99 -41.14
C PRO A 267 -4.67 -40.71 -39.89
N ASP A 268 -4.33 -40.22 -38.68
CA ASP A 268 -4.57 -40.94 -37.42
C ASP A 268 -5.69 -40.39 -36.54
N CYS A 269 -6.65 -39.67 -37.13
CA CYS A 269 -7.73 -39.03 -36.38
C CYS A 269 -8.79 -39.99 -35.79
N ASP A 270 -8.78 -41.26 -36.19
CA ASP A 270 -9.72 -42.25 -35.69
C ASP A 270 -9.43 -42.62 -34.22
N GLY A 271 -10.49 -42.75 -33.42
CA GLY A 271 -10.43 -43.20 -32.03
C GLY A 271 -9.98 -42.13 -31.01
N ILE A 272 -9.91 -40.85 -31.40
CA ILE A 272 -9.57 -39.75 -30.50
C ILE A 272 -10.75 -39.43 -29.56
N ARG A 273 -10.45 -39.24 -28.27
CA ARG A 273 -11.35 -38.71 -27.26
C ARG A 273 -10.97 -37.28 -26.93
N TYR A 274 -11.96 -36.40 -26.87
CA TYR A 274 -11.77 -34.97 -26.61
C TYR A 274 -12.26 -34.58 -25.23
N SER A 275 -11.52 -33.70 -24.56
CA SER A 275 -11.95 -33.04 -23.33
C SER A 275 -11.57 -31.56 -23.35
N TRP A 276 -12.50 -30.71 -22.92
CA TRP A 276 -12.32 -29.27 -22.82
C TRP A 276 -12.12 -28.84 -21.38
N ALA A 277 -11.18 -27.91 -21.17
CA ALA A 277 -10.96 -27.23 -19.89
C ALA A 277 -10.76 -25.71 -20.10
N GLY A 278 -11.10 -24.92 -19.09
CA GLY A 278 -10.92 -23.46 -19.10
C GLY A 278 -12.18 -22.72 -18.67
N ALA A 279 -12.02 -21.57 -18.03
CA ALA A 279 -13.14 -20.73 -17.54
C ALA A 279 -14.20 -21.48 -16.70
N GLY A 280 -13.79 -22.47 -15.90
CA GLY A 280 -14.69 -23.30 -15.08
C GLY A 280 -15.37 -24.46 -15.83
N LEU A 281 -15.13 -24.59 -17.14
CA LEU A 281 -15.59 -25.72 -17.96
C LEU A 281 -14.70 -26.95 -17.72
N ASN A 282 -15.32 -28.13 -17.60
CA ASN A 282 -14.65 -29.43 -17.60
C ASN A 282 -15.59 -30.48 -18.20
N VAL A 283 -15.48 -30.72 -19.51
CA VAL A 283 -16.43 -31.55 -20.26
C VAL A 283 -15.69 -32.47 -21.24
N THR A 284 -16.13 -33.71 -21.38
CA THR A 284 -15.63 -34.69 -22.37
C THR A 284 -16.54 -34.73 -23.58
N ALA A 285 -16.24 -33.93 -24.61
CA ALA A 285 -16.98 -33.90 -25.88
C ALA A 285 -16.13 -33.27 -27.01
N ALA A 286 -16.38 -33.66 -28.26
CA ALA A 286 -15.74 -33.03 -29.43
C ALA A 286 -16.29 -31.63 -29.75
N SER A 287 -17.55 -31.38 -29.38
CA SER A 287 -18.18 -30.06 -29.45
C SER A 287 -19.05 -29.86 -28.22
N VAL A 288 -19.01 -28.67 -27.64
CA VAL A 288 -19.76 -28.31 -26.43
C VAL A 288 -20.37 -26.92 -26.59
N ASN A 289 -21.67 -26.82 -26.29
CA ASN A 289 -22.38 -25.55 -26.18
C ASN A 289 -22.40 -25.14 -24.70
N THR A 290 -21.88 -23.96 -24.39
CA THR A 290 -21.77 -23.43 -23.03
C THR A 290 -22.03 -21.93 -23.05
N PRO A 291 -22.66 -21.35 -22.00
CA PRO A 291 -22.71 -19.89 -21.88
C PRO A 291 -21.29 -19.33 -21.75
N ALA A 292 -21.02 -18.20 -22.40
CA ALA A 292 -19.82 -17.41 -22.18
C ALA A 292 -19.74 -16.97 -20.71
N PRO A 293 -18.54 -16.86 -20.11
CA PRO A 293 -18.36 -16.45 -18.73
C PRO A 293 -19.14 -15.18 -18.36
N PRO A 294 -19.69 -15.09 -17.13
CA PRO A 294 -20.53 -13.97 -16.70
C PRO A 294 -19.72 -12.71 -16.33
N VAL A 295 -18.40 -12.71 -16.57
CA VAL A 295 -17.50 -11.60 -16.27
C VAL A 295 -16.74 -11.26 -17.56
N GLY A 296 -16.64 -9.97 -17.88
CA GLY A 296 -15.93 -9.52 -19.08
C GLY A 296 -14.44 -9.80 -18.96
N GLY A 297 -13.82 -10.25 -20.04
CA GLY A 297 -12.40 -10.57 -20.04
C GLY A 297 -11.99 -11.57 -21.10
N LEU A 298 -10.68 -11.81 -21.15
CA LEU A 298 -10.09 -12.73 -22.08
C LEU A 298 -10.00 -14.13 -21.44
N TYR A 299 -10.71 -15.09 -22.02
CA TYR A 299 -10.76 -16.48 -21.55
C TYR A 299 -10.06 -17.40 -22.53
N ASN A 300 -9.24 -18.30 -21.99
CA ASN A 300 -8.59 -19.36 -22.75
C ASN A 300 -9.32 -20.68 -22.52
N TYR A 301 -9.67 -21.35 -23.61
CA TYR A 301 -10.19 -22.73 -23.59
C TYR A 301 -9.17 -23.65 -24.24
N THR A 302 -8.81 -24.70 -23.52
CA THR A 302 -7.91 -25.73 -24.01
C THR A 302 -8.71 -26.99 -24.31
N VAL A 303 -8.58 -27.52 -25.52
CA VAL A 303 -9.04 -28.88 -25.84
C VAL A 303 -7.86 -29.83 -25.77
N TYR A 304 -8.08 -31.00 -25.17
CA TYR A 304 -7.16 -32.13 -25.12
C TYR A 304 -7.71 -33.25 -25.99
N ALA A 305 -6.88 -33.76 -26.89
CA ALA A 305 -7.15 -34.90 -27.75
C ALA A 305 -6.31 -36.10 -27.29
N ALA A 306 -6.98 -37.12 -26.74
CA ALA A 306 -6.36 -38.33 -26.22
C ALA A 306 -6.68 -39.53 -27.12
N LYS A 307 -5.64 -40.26 -27.53
CA LYS A 307 -5.74 -41.55 -28.22
C LYS A 307 -4.89 -42.55 -27.44
N THR A 308 -5.43 -43.73 -27.14
CA THR A 308 -4.71 -44.78 -26.41
C THR A 308 -3.36 -45.07 -27.08
N GLY A 309 -2.25 -45.03 -26.34
CA GLY A 309 -0.90 -45.23 -26.87
C GLY A 309 -0.23 -43.97 -27.45
N CYS A 310 -0.94 -42.84 -27.54
CA CYS A 310 -0.39 -41.55 -27.97
C CYS A 310 -0.26 -40.57 -26.80
N VAL A 311 0.74 -39.67 -26.90
CA VAL A 311 0.80 -38.49 -26.04
C VAL A 311 -0.39 -37.58 -26.37
N THR A 312 -1.11 -37.13 -25.34
CA THR A 312 -2.22 -36.20 -25.49
C THR A 312 -1.75 -34.91 -26.18
N LYS A 313 -2.44 -34.51 -27.25
CA LYS A 313 -2.19 -33.23 -27.92
C LYS A 313 -3.23 -32.21 -27.47
N SER A 314 -2.88 -30.94 -27.49
CA SER A 314 -3.80 -29.86 -27.12
C SER A 314 -3.80 -28.73 -28.12
N ALA A 315 -4.91 -28.01 -28.17
CA ALA A 315 -5.06 -26.75 -28.89
C ALA A 315 -5.83 -25.77 -28.02
N GLU A 316 -5.57 -24.48 -28.21
CA GLU A 316 -6.16 -23.40 -27.45
C GLU A 316 -7.00 -22.50 -28.35
N VAL A 317 -8.09 -21.98 -27.81
CA VAL A 317 -8.90 -20.93 -28.44
C VAL A 317 -9.23 -19.88 -27.39
N MET A 318 -9.06 -18.62 -27.80
CA MET A 318 -9.33 -17.47 -26.96
C MET A 318 -10.69 -16.88 -27.29
N THR A 319 -11.42 -16.51 -26.24
CA THR A 319 -12.69 -15.79 -26.34
C THR A 319 -12.58 -14.51 -25.52
N ASN A 320 -12.71 -13.36 -26.16
CA ASN A 320 -12.74 -12.06 -25.50
C ASN A 320 -14.19 -11.70 -25.17
N VAL A 321 -14.66 -12.11 -24.00
CA VAL A 321 -16.05 -11.87 -23.58
C VAL A 321 -16.21 -10.38 -23.33
N SER A 322 -16.98 -9.73 -24.19
CA SER A 322 -17.35 -8.34 -24.04
C SER A 322 -18.70 -8.29 -23.35
N CYS A 323 -18.70 -8.09 -22.05
CA CYS A 323 -19.94 -7.74 -21.40
C CYS A 323 -20.22 -6.29 -21.78
N ASP A 324 -21.31 -6.02 -22.49
CA ASP A 324 -21.77 -4.66 -22.74
C ASP A 324 -21.62 -3.84 -21.46
N ALA A 325 -20.65 -2.94 -21.48
CA ALA A 325 -20.31 -2.16 -20.32
C ALA A 325 -21.33 -1.03 -20.20
N ASN A 326 -22.30 -1.22 -19.31
CA ASN A 326 -22.67 -0.14 -18.40
C ASN A 326 -23.32 -0.74 -17.14
N PRO A 327 -22.76 -0.47 -15.94
CA PRO A 327 -22.61 0.90 -15.48
C PRO A 327 -21.33 1.17 -14.66
N THR A 328 -20.43 2.01 -15.18
CA THR A 328 -19.65 2.90 -14.30
C THR A 328 -20.51 4.05 -13.77
N GLU A 329 -21.70 4.25 -14.33
CA GLU A 329 -22.70 5.18 -13.84
C GLU A 329 -23.32 4.69 -12.52
N PRO A 330 -23.75 5.60 -11.62
CA PRO A 330 -24.63 5.20 -10.54
C PRO A 330 -25.81 4.43 -11.13
N PHE A 331 -26.16 3.27 -10.55
CA PHE A 331 -27.43 2.61 -10.85
C PHE A 331 -28.51 3.67 -10.76
N SER A 332 -29.32 3.85 -11.80
CA SER A 332 -30.44 4.79 -11.82
C SER A 332 -31.64 4.10 -12.45
N ALA A 333 -32.76 4.06 -11.72
CA ALA A 333 -34.02 3.51 -12.21
C ALA A 333 -35.18 4.36 -11.69
N CYS A 334 -36.07 4.81 -12.59
CA CYS A 334 -37.30 5.49 -12.23
C CYS A 334 -38.50 4.62 -12.59
N VAL A 335 -39.47 4.54 -11.69
CA VAL A 335 -40.71 3.79 -11.87
C VAL A 335 -41.89 4.71 -11.58
N GLU A 336 -42.80 4.79 -12.53
CA GLU A 336 -44.00 5.62 -12.43
C GLU A 336 -45.08 4.94 -11.57
N ALA A 337 -45.82 5.74 -10.82
CA ALA A 337 -46.78 5.26 -9.84
C ALA A 337 -48.05 4.68 -10.50
N GLU A 338 -48.49 5.24 -11.62
CA GLU A 338 -49.64 4.76 -12.41
C GLU A 338 -49.39 3.35 -12.97
N HIS A 339 -48.14 3.03 -13.29
CA HIS A 339 -47.72 1.71 -13.78
C HIS A 339 -47.33 0.73 -12.66
N SER A 340 -47.37 1.18 -11.40
CA SER A 340 -47.07 0.38 -10.22
C SER A 340 -48.36 -0.16 -9.58
N ASP A 341 -48.24 -1.25 -8.83
CA ASP A 341 -49.36 -1.83 -8.07
C ASP A 341 -49.76 -0.89 -6.91
N GLY A 342 -51.05 -0.83 -6.58
CA GLY A 342 -51.55 0.08 -5.53
C GLY A 342 -53.06 0.19 -5.49
N ASN A 343 -53.58 0.68 -4.37
CA ASN A 343 -55.03 0.82 -4.11
C ASN A 343 -55.57 2.24 -4.40
N GLY A 344 -54.71 3.23 -4.63
CA GLY A 344 -55.10 4.58 -5.02
C GLY A 344 -55.56 4.65 -6.48
N ALA A 345 -56.48 5.57 -6.78
CA ALA A 345 -56.95 5.81 -8.14
C ALA A 345 -55.84 6.38 -9.02
N ILE A 346 -55.80 5.94 -10.29
CA ILE A 346 -54.99 6.58 -11.33
C ILE A 346 -55.79 7.77 -11.87
N THR A 347 -55.16 8.93 -11.95
CA THR A 347 -55.82 10.17 -12.38
C THR A 347 -54.89 10.99 -13.27
N ASP A 348 -55.45 11.54 -14.35
CA ASP A 348 -54.72 12.40 -15.28
C ASP A 348 -54.23 13.68 -14.60
N ASP A 349 -53.00 14.10 -14.92
CA ASP A 349 -52.38 15.34 -14.45
C ASP A 349 -51.36 15.84 -15.48
N PRO A 350 -51.59 16.99 -16.12
CA PRO A 350 -50.68 17.57 -17.11
C PRO A 350 -49.27 17.84 -16.60
N ASN A 351 -49.06 17.91 -15.28
CA ASN A 351 -47.77 18.22 -14.65
C ASN A 351 -47.00 16.96 -14.20
N ALA A 352 -47.61 15.77 -14.30
CA ALA A 352 -46.99 14.49 -13.93
C ALA A 352 -45.95 14.02 -14.93
N SER A 353 -44.98 13.18 -14.52
CA SER A 353 -43.86 12.75 -15.39
C SER A 353 -44.29 11.98 -16.63
N ASN A 354 -45.48 11.38 -16.62
CA ASN A 354 -46.11 10.76 -17.79
C ASN A 354 -47.62 11.08 -17.90
N GLY A 355 -48.04 12.24 -17.38
CA GLY A 355 -49.41 12.73 -17.54
C GLY A 355 -50.45 12.08 -16.63
N GLN A 356 -50.06 11.15 -15.75
CA GLN A 356 -50.93 10.50 -14.77
C GLN A 356 -50.21 10.33 -13.44
N THR A 357 -50.96 10.15 -12.35
CA THR A 357 -50.42 9.85 -11.02
C THR A 357 -51.33 8.85 -10.31
N ARG A 358 -50.89 8.33 -9.16
CA ARG A 358 -51.68 7.42 -8.33
C ARG A 358 -51.90 7.97 -6.93
N GLY A 359 -53.16 8.04 -6.49
CA GLY A 359 -53.52 8.47 -5.14
C GLY A 359 -54.99 8.83 -4.97
N THR A 360 -55.40 9.13 -3.74
CA THR A 360 -56.77 9.50 -3.38
C THR A 360 -56.76 10.45 -2.18
N GLN A 361 -57.61 11.48 -2.21
CA GLN A 361 -57.78 12.43 -1.10
C GLN A 361 -58.61 11.87 0.04
N GLN A 362 -59.31 10.75 -0.18
CA GLN A 362 -60.34 10.25 0.72
C GLN A 362 -59.86 9.08 1.58
N ASP A 363 -58.85 8.35 1.12
CA ASP A 363 -58.30 7.20 1.87
C ASP A 363 -57.02 7.58 2.61
N SER A 364 -57.05 7.33 3.91
CA SER A 364 -55.94 7.55 4.85
C SER A 364 -54.88 6.45 4.83
N TYR A 365 -54.99 5.46 3.92
CA TYR A 365 -54.07 4.32 3.82
C TYR A 365 -53.81 3.91 2.36
N SER A 366 -53.75 4.88 1.45
CA SER A 366 -53.41 4.60 0.05
C SER A 366 -51.94 4.19 -0.07
N PHE A 367 -51.64 3.12 -0.81
CA PHE A 367 -50.28 2.66 -1.05
C PHE A 367 -49.97 2.51 -2.54
N VAL A 368 -48.68 2.62 -2.84
CA VAL A 368 -48.10 2.28 -4.14
C VAL A 368 -46.89 1.37 -3.89
N LYS A 369 -46.79 0.29 -4.65
CA LYS A 369 -45.73 -0.72 -4.58
C LYS A 369 -44.91 -0.71 -5.86
N TYR A 370 -43.71 -0.15 -5.77
CA TYR A 370 -42.73 -0.03 -6.83
C TYR A 370 -41.85 -1.27 -6.91
N VAL A 371 -41.62 -1.78 -8.12
CA VAL A 371 -40.68 -2.88 -8.38
C VAL A 371 -39.44 -2.31 -9.05
N ILE A 372 -38.32 -2.32 -8.34
CA ILE A 372 -37.03 -1.80 -8.82
C ILE A 372 -36.16 -2.98 -9.27
N ASN A 373 -35.98 -3.12 -10.58
CA ASN A 373 -35.19 -4.20 -11.17
C ASN A 373 -33.73 -3.78 -11.37
N GLY A 374 -32.83 -4.76 -11.26
CA GLY A 374 -31.44 -4.60 -11.68
C GLY A 374 -30.57 -3.75 -10.75
N VAL A 375 -30.93 -3.65 -9.46
CA VAL A 375 -30.05 -3.04 -8.45
C VAL A 375 -28.71 -3.75 -8.48
N LYS A 376 -27.63 -2.98 -8.64
CA LYS A 376 -26.33 -3.53 -9.00
C LYS A 376 -25.48 -3.98 -7.82
N LYS A 377 -25.79 -3.49 -6.60
CA LYS A 377 -25.04 -3.81 -5.38
C LYS A 377 -25.97 -3.79 -4.18
N THR A 378 -25.77 -4.68 -3.22
CA THR A 378 -26.47 -4.59 -1.93
C THR A 378 -25.92 -3.42 -1.10
N GLY A 379 -26.77 -2.54 -0.59
CA GLY A 379 -26.34 -1.43 0.27
C GLY A 379 -27.23 -0.18 0.18
N PRO A 380 -26.76 0.98 0.67
CA PRO A 380 -27.53 2.21 0.68
C PRO A 380 -27.71 2.78 -0.73
N HIS A 381 -28.95 3.11 -1.08
CA HIS A 381 -29.36 3.76 -2.31
C HIS A 381 -30.19 5.00 -1.98
N GLN A 382 -30.05 6.07 -2.76
CA GLN A 382 -30.90 7.25 -2.68
C GLN A 382 -32.19 6.98 -3.44
N VAL A 383 -33.33 7.15 -2.78
CA VAL A 383 -34.66 6.88 -3.32
C VAL A 383 -35.45 8.18 -3.27
N THR A 384 -35.67 8.80 -4.42
CA THR A 384 -36.37 10.06 -4.58
C THR A 384 -37.82 9.82 -5.00
N LEU A 385 -38.76 10.18 -4.13
CA LEU A 385 -40.19 10.18 -4.41
C LEU A 385 -40.62 11.55 -4.93
N ARG A 386 -41.29 11.58 -6.08
CA ARG A 386 -42.03 12.75 -6.58
C ARG A 386 -43.50 12.61 -6.23
N TYR A 387 -44.07 13.62 -5.57
CA TYR A 387 -45.42 13.55 -5.02
C TYR A 387 -46.11 14.92 -4.91
N TYR A 388 -47.42 14.85 -4.64
CA TYR A 388 -48.29 15.99 -4.35
C TYR A 388 -48.89 15.81 -2.96
N ALA A 389 -48.77 16.84 -2.12
CA ALA A 389 -49.31 16.86 -0.77
C ALA A 389 -49.77 18.30 -0.43
N PRO A 390 -51.07 18.55 -0.26
CA PRO A 390 -51.59 19.90 0.02
C PRO A 390 -51.22 20.41 1.42
N GLN A 391 -50.82 19.52 2.30
CA GLN A 391 -50.32 19.78 3.65
C GLN A 391 -49.24 18.73 3.99
N PRO A 392 -48.38 18.96 5.01
CA PRO A 392 -47.37 17.98 5.39
C PRO A 392 -48.02 16.63 5.68
N ALA A 393 -47.40 15.53 5.22
CA ALA A 393 -47.99 14.21 5.30
C ALA A 393 -47.05 13.20 5.95
N GLY A 394 -47.62 12.20 6.62
CA GLY A 394 -46.90 11.03 7.12
C GLY A 394 -46.95 9.89 6.11
N ILE A 395 -45.83 9.22 5.88
CA ILE A 395 -45.76 8.01 5.05
C ILE A 395 -45.03 6.89 5.79
N SER A 396 -45.37 5.64 5.46
CA SER A 396 -44.58 4.47 5.84
C SER A 396 -43.96 3.83 4.60
N ILE A 397 -42.71 3.39 4.74
CA ILE A 397 -41.92 2.78 3.67
C ILE A 397 -41.58 1.35 4.09
N SER A 398 -41.87 0.38 3.22
CA SER A 398 -41.50 -1.03 3.39
C SER A 398 -40.66 -1.47 2.21
N VAL A 399 -39.50 -2.08 2.47
CA VAL A 399 -38.59 -2.60 1.45
C VAL A 399 -38.57 -4.12 1.54
N ASN A 400 -38.92 -4.82 0.46
CA ASN A 400 -38.95 -6.30 0.41
C ASN A 400 -39.78 -6.94 1.53
N ASN A 401 -40.88 -6.30 1.91
CA ASN A 401 -41.77 -6.65 3.03
C ASN A 401 -41.16 -6.48 4.44
N ASP A 402 -39.94 -5.98 4.55
CA ASP A 402 -39.38 -5.51 5.82
C ASP A 402 -39.82 -4.06 6.04
N MET A 403 -40.54 -3.80 7.14
CA MET A 403 -40.90 -2.43 7.51
C MET A 403 -39.64 -1.67 7.92
N THR A 404 -39.33 -0.60 7.18
CA THR A 404 -38.40 0.44 7.63
C THR A 404 -39.18 1.53 8.36
N VAL A 405 -38.56 2.15 9.36
CA VAL A 405 -39.14 3.11 10.33
C VAL A 405 -40.16 4.08 9.68
N PRO A 406 -41.30 4.42 10.33
CA PRO A 406 -42.21 5.45 9.83
C PRO A 406 -41.47 6.76 9.56
N SER A 407 -41.63 7.32 8.36
CA SER A 407 -41.12 8.66 8.05
C SER A 407 -42.21 9.67 8.38
N THR A 408 -42.06 10.39 9.48
CA THR A 408 -42.94 11.51 9.81
C THR A 408 -42.52 12.76 9.02
N GLY A 409 -43.47 13.34 8.26
CA GLY A 409 -43.38 14.72 7.78
C GLY A 409 -42.62 14.91 6.47
N ILE A 410 -43.09 14.27 5.38
CA ILE A 410 -42.72 14.79 4.05
C ILE A 410 -43.35 16.18 3.89
N ALA A 411 -42.61 17.11 3.30
CA ALA A 411 -43.03 18.49 3.16
C ALA A 411 -44.29 18.63 2.30
N GLU A 412 -45.08 19.68 2.54
CA GLU A 412 -46.18 19.99 1.63
C GLU A 412 -45.63 20.47 0.28
N SER A 413 -46.28 20.05 -0.81
CA SER A 413 -46.16 20.72 -2.10
C SER A 413 -47.13 21.91 -2.22
N GLY A 414 -48.08 22.03 -1.28
CA GLY A 414 -49.10 23.09 -1.25
C GLY A 414 -50.23 22.89 -2.27
N SER A 415 -50.27 21.74 -2.96
CA SER A 415 -51.30 21.43 -3.95
C SER A 415 -51.49 19.92 -4.12
N TRP A 416 -52.71 19.52 -4.51
CA TRP A 416 -53.02 18.12 -4.86
C TRP A 416 -52.78 17.80 -6.35
N ASN A 417 -52.83 18.81 -7.24
CA ASN A 417 -52.87 18.62 -8.70
C ASN A 417 -52.01 19.61 -9.51
N VAL A 418 -51.35 20.57 -8.88
CA VAL A 418 -50.67 21.67 -9.61
C VAL A 418 -49.19 21.71 -9.30
N VAL A 419 -48.86 21.72 -8.01
CA VAL A 419 -47.49 21.82 -7.52
C VAL A 419 -47.08 20.48 -6.94
N TRP A 420 -46.01 19.92 -7.47
CA TRP A 420 -45.35 18.71 -6.98
C TRP A 420 -44.07 19.09 -6.22
N THR A 421 -43.58 18.17 -5.41
CA THR A 421 -42.26 18.28 -4.77
C THR A 421 -41.57 16.92 -4.76
N GLU A 422 -40.29 16.89 -4.41
CA GLU A 422 -39.49 15.67 -4.30
C GLU A 422 -38.95 15.50 -2.87
N HIS A 423 -38.85 14.26 -2.43
CA HIS A 423 -38.20 13.91 -1.16
C HIS A 423 -37.33 12.68 -1.35
N THR A 424 -36.10 12.73 -0.84
CA THR A 424 -35.10 11.68 -1.02
C THR A 424 -34.84 10.96 0.29
N PHE A 425 -34.97 9.63 0.26
CA PHE A 425 -34.66 8.72 1.35
C PHE A 425 -33.37 7.96 1.06
N THR A 426 -32.63 7.54 2.08
CA THR A 426 -31.56 6.55 1.90
C THR A 426 -32.07 5.19 2.38
N LEU A 427 -32.27 4.24 1.45
CA LEU A 427 -32.79 2.90 1.73
C LEU A 427 -31.75 1.83 1.40
N ASN A 428 -31.67 0.79 2.22
CA ASN A 428 -30.83 -0.37 1.92
C ASN A 428 -31.57 -1.31 0.95
N LEU A 429 -31.04 -1.46 -0.26
CA LEU A 429 -31.56 -2.38 -1.28
C LEU A 429 -30.63 -3.57 -1.44
N LYS A 430 -31.18 -4.73 -1.81
CA LYS A 430 -30.42 -5.93 -2.16
C LYS A 430 -30.01 -5.88 -3.63
N GLU A 431 -28.93 -6.54 -4.00
CA GLU A 431 -28.62 -6.77 -5.41
C GLU A 431 -29.77 -7.53 -6.11
N GLY A 432 -30.07 -7.17 -7.35
CA GLY A 432 -31.18 -7.71 -8.13
C GLY A 432 -32.48 -6.93 -7.98
N THR A 433 -33.60 -7.63 -7.88
CA THR A 433 -34.94 -7.01 -7.83
C THR A 433 -35.35 -6.69 -6.39
N ASN A 434 -35.85 -5.47 -6.17
CA ASN A 434 -36.39 -5.02 -4.90
C ASN A 434 -37.83 -4.53 -5.05
N THR A 435 -38.61 -4.62 -3.99
CA THR A 435 -39.94 -4.02 -3.89
C THR A 435 -39.94 -2.92 -2.84
N ILE A 436 -40.44 -1.73 -3.19
CA ILE A 436 -40.56 -0.59 -2.28
C ILE A 436 -42.05 -0.22 -2.23
N GLN A 437 -42.68 -0.37 -1.07
CA GLN A 437 -44.06 0.04 -0.84
C GLN A 437 -44.09 1.32 -0.02
N ILE A 438 -44.76 2.35 -0.54
CA ILE A 438 -45.00 3.61 0.15
C ILE A 438 -46.48 3.73 0.45
N THR A 439 -46.83 3.77 1.74
CA THR A 439 -48.20 3.90 2.22
C THR A 439 -48.39 5.29 2.84
N SER A 440 -49.40 6.01 2.36
CA SER A 440 -49.79 7.33 2.84
C SER A 440 -50.64 7.22 4.11
N GLY A 441 -50.56 8.22 4.99
CA GLY A 441 -51.65 8.57 5.91
C GLY A 441 -51.59 8.05 7.35
N PHE A 442 -50.39 7.83 7.90
CA PHE A 442 -50.23 7.87 9.35
C PHE A 442 -50.16 9.33 9.83
N GLY A 443 -51.32 9.96 10.11
CA GLY A 443 -51.44 11.35 10.57
C GLY A 443 -52.47 12.19 9.79
N GLN A 444 -52.36 13.53 9.84
CA GLN A 444 -53.09 14.44 8.96
C GLN A 444 -52.29 14.62 7.66
N GLY A 445 -52.91 14.45 6.49
CA GLY A 445 -52.27 14.66 5.17
C GLY A 445 -52.33 13.44 4.24
N HIS A 446 -52.74 13.67 2.99
CA HIS A 446 -52.81 12.67 1.93
C HIS A 446 -51.70 12.91 0.90
N VAL A 447 -51.20 11.83 0.31
CA VAL A 447 -50.14 11.89 -0.71
C VAL A 447 -50.64 11.28 -2.01
N ARG A 448 -50.47 12.01 -3.11
CA ARG A 448 -50.62 11.51 -4.48
C ARG A 448 -49.22 11.31 -5.04
N GLN A 449 -48.90 10.10 -5.48
CA GLN A 449 -47.55 9.72 -5.89
C GLN A 449 -47.45 9.73 -7.42
N ASP A 450 -46.34 10.26 -7.93
CA ASP A 450 -46.08 10.42 -9.38
C ASP A 450 -45.04 9.40 -9.84
N ARG A 451 -43.81 9.48 -9.32
CA ARG A 451 -42.75 8.51 -9.64
C ARG A 451 -41.79 8.30 -8.48
N LEU A 452 -41.09 7.17 -8.51
CA LEU A 452 -40.02 6.82 -7.59
C LEU A 452 -38.73 6.56 -8.38
N CYS A 453 -37.69 7.35 -8.12
CA CYS A 453 -36.37 7.17 -8.72
C CYS A 453 -35.37 6.66 -7.69
N VAL A 454 -34.60 5.63 -8.04
CA VAL A 454 -33.54 5.05 -7.21
C VAL A 454 -32.21 5.33 -7.85
N THR A 455 -31.26 5.87 -7.10
CA THR A 455 -29.86 5.99 -7.48
C THR A 455 -28.92 5.28 -6.49
N GLY A 456 -27.83 4.66 -6.93
CA GLY A 456 -26.88 4.04 -6.00
C GLY A 456 -25.65 3.41 -6.64
N PRO A 457 -24.77 2.77 -5.85
CA PRO A 457 -23.48 2.28 -6.32
C PRO A 457 -23.62 1.14 -7.36
N GLY A 458 -22.80 1.20 -8.41
CA GLY A 458 -22.63 0.12 -9.39
C GLY A 458 -22.02 -1.15 -8.77
N GLY A 459 -22.32 -2.30 -9.38
CA GLY A 459 -21.91 -3.64 -8.93
C GLY A 459 -20.44 -3.95 -9.12
N THR A 460 -19.98 -5.07 -8.55
CA THR A 460 -18.56 -5.38 -8.35
C THR A 460 -17.84 -5.89 -9.60
N GLY A 461 -17.01 -5.04 -10.19
CA GLY A 461 -15.92 -5.41 -11.10
C GLY A 461 -14.86 -4.31 -11.07
N ASN A 462 -13.71 -4.61 -10.46
CA ASN A 462 -12.64 -3.70 -10.02
C ASN A 462 -12.98 -2.82 -8.81
N THR A 463 -12.25 -3.04 -7.72
CA THR A 463 -12.06 -2.03 -6.67
C THR A 463 -11.72 -0.71 -7.34
N PRO A 464 -12.38 0.41 -6.99
CA PRO A 464 -11.90 1.72 -7.43
C PRO A 464 -10.41 1.78 -7.09
N SER A 465 -9.60 2.22 -8.05
CA SER A 465 -8.22 2.57 -7.71
C SER A 465 -8.33 3.63 -6.61
N CYS A 466 -7.92 3.21 -5.42
CA CYS A 466 -7.77 4.05 -4.24
C CYS A 466 -6.28 4.36 -4.08
N ASP A 467 -5.60 4.57 -5.20
CA ASP A 467 -4.20 4.98 -5.22
C ASP A 467 -4.13 6.49 -5.03
N PHE A 468 -4.49 6.90 -3.82
CA PHE A 468 -4.27 8.23 -3.32
C PHE A 468 -3.80 8.12 -1.87
N ASN A 469 -2.72 8.81 -1.56
CA ASN A 469 -2.27 9.05 -0.21
C ASN A 469 -2.38 10.55 0.05
N VAL A 470 -2.72 10.91 1.29
CA VAL A 470 -2.89 12.30 1.70
C VAL A 470 -1.96 12.58 2.85
N GLU A 471 -1.16 13.63 2.70
CA GLU A 471 -0.33 14.18 3.77
C GLU A 471 -0.87 15.54 4.19
N VAL A 472 -0.71 15.86 5.47
CA VAL A 472 -1.17 17.12 6.07
C VAL A 472 0.03 17.94 6.50
N TYR A 473 -0.02 19.24 6.23
CA TYR A 473 0.97 20.20 6.66
C TYR A 473 0.28 21.39 7.32
N ALA A 474 1.00 22.05 8.22
CA ALA A 474 0.58 23.29 8.84
C ALA A 474 1.68 24.33 8.65
N SER A 475 1.29 25.61 8.55
CA SER A 475 2.24 26.73 8.51
C SER A 475 3.14 26.79 9.75
N THR A 476 2.65 26.32 10.89
CA THR A 476 3.43 26.08 12.13
C THR A 476 2.69 25.07 13.02
N LEU A 477 3.44 24.20 13.70
CA LEU A 477 2.90 23.26 14.70
C LEU A 477 2.97 23.82 16.12
N THR A 478 3.64 24.95 16.32
CA THR A 478 3.80 25.65 17.60
C THR A 478 3.46 27.15 17.47
N PRO A 479 2.23 27.49 17.08
CA PRO A 479 1.78 28.87 16.95
C PRO A 479 1.72 29.59 18.31
N ALA A 480 1.95 30.90 18.28
CA ALA A 480 1.64 31.77 19.40
C ALA A 480 0.11 31.93 19.56
N CYS A 481 -0.33 32.28 20.77
CA CYS A 481 -1.74 32.36 21.11
C CYS A 481 -2.49 33.38 20.23
N SER A 482 -3.70 33.02 19.78
CA SER A 482 -4.54 33.82 18.88
C SER A 482 -4.01 34.04 17.46
N THR A 483 -2.98 33.30 17.02
CA THR A 483 -2.59 33.30 15.60
C THR A 483 -3.37 32.24 14.82
N SER A 484 -3.83 32.60 13.61
CA SER A 484 -4.44 31.64 12.68
C SER A 484 -3.36 30.76 12.09
N VAL A 485 -3.54 29.44 12.14
CA VAL A 485 -2.67 28.48 11.45
C VAL A 485 -3.33 28.05 10.15
N PHE A 486 -2.58 28.10 9.06
CA PHE A 486 -3.04 27.55 7.80
C PHE A 486 -2.62 26.09 7.72
N ALA A 487 -3.59 25.20 7.54
CA ALA A 487 -3.37 23.80 7.25
C ALA A 487 -3.68 23.52 5.78
N SER A 488 -2.87 22.67 5.16
CA SER A 488 -3.06 22.21 3.79
C SER A 488 -2.84 20.70 3.69
N ALA A 489 -3.55 20.08 2.77
CA ALA A 489 -3.39 18.69 2.40
C ALA A 489 -2.65 18.60 1.06
N SER A 490 -1.60 17.79 0.97
CA SER A 490 -1.11 17.31 -0.33
C SER A 490 -1.71 15.94 -0.60
N CYS A 491 -2.01 15.68 -1.87
CA CYS A 491 -2.42 14.36 -2.31
C CYS A 491 -1.42 13.87 -3.36
N SER A 492 -0.97 12.63 -3.19
CA SER A 492 -0.10 11.93 -4.13
C SER A 492 -0.75 10.63 -4.58
N GLY A 493 -0.66 10.30 -5.86
CA GLY A 493 -1.24 9.10 -6.45
C GLY A 493 -2.10 9.42 -7.68
N PHE A 494 -2.41 8.40 -8.48
CA PHE A 494 -3.15 8.60 -9.74
C PHE A 494 -4.57 9.15 -9.52
N ASP A 495 -5.13 8.97 -8.32
CA ASP A 495 -6.54 9.22 -8.03
C ASP A 495 -6.85 10.54 -7.31
N CYS A 496 -5.86 11.40 -7.12
CA CYS A 496 -5.99 12.63 -6.32
C CYS A 496 -6.96 13.68 -6.87
N GLN A 497 -7.27 13.64 -8.17
CA GLN A 497 -8.14 14.62 -8.82
C GLN A 497 -9.62 14.48 -8.40
N SER A 498 -10.02 13.35 -7.82
CA SER A 498 -11.39 13.05 -7.44
C SER A 498 -11.59 12.88 -5.92
N VAL A 499 -10.60 13.33 -5.13
CA VAL A 499 -10.64 13.28 -3.67
C VAL A 499 -11.29 14.56 -3.13
N SER A 500 -12.32 14.41 -2.29
CA SER A 500 -12.89 15.49 -1.49
C SER A 500 -12.23 15.53 -0.11
N TYR A 501 -12.15 16.72 0.48
CA TYR A 501 -11.50 16.95 1.77
C TYR A 501 -12.53 17.46 2.76
N GLN A 502 -12.42 17.03 4.02
CA GLN A 502 -13.22 17.56 5.12
C GLN A 502 -12.31 17.73 6.33
N TRP A 503 -12.04 18.98 6.68
CA TRP A 503 -11.36 19.34 7.92
C TRP A 503 -12.38 19.45 9.05
N SER A 504 -12.06 18.87 10.20
CA SER A 504 -12.86 18.94 11.41
C SER A 504 -11.96 19.11 12.64
N GLY A 505 -12.46 19.80 13.66
CA GLY A 505 -11.72 20.14 14.88
C GLY A 505 -12.34 21.36 15.56
N GLN A 506 -11.81 21.77 16.71
CA GLN A 506 -12.35 22.87 17.53
C GLN A 506 -12.59 24.14 16.68
N GLY A 507 -13.85 24.42 16.33
CA GLY A 507 -14.26 25.60 15.57
C GLY A 507 -13.86 25.61 14.08
N THR A 508 -13.47 24.49 13.48
CA THR A 508 -13.09 24.41 12.07
C THR A 508 -13.92 23.35 11.33
N SER A 509 -14.58 23.78 10.25
CA SER A 509 -15.26 22.93 9.26
C SER A 509 -14.96 23.50 7.87
N SER A 510 -14.15 22.80 7.08
CA SER A 510 -13.78 23.23 5.71
C SER A 510 -13.78 22.04 4.76
N THR A 511 -14.36 22.23 3.58
CA THR A 511 -14.44 21.21 2.52
C THR A 511 -13.32 21.32 1.48
N PHE A 512 -12.41 22.27 1.67
CA PHE A 512 -11.31 22.54 0.73
C PHE A 512 -10.04 21.78 1.14
N SER A 513 -9.11 21.59 0.19
CA SER A 513 -7.80 20.96 0.46
C SER A 513 -6.93 21.77 1.44
N SER A 514 -7.28 23.02 1.71
CA SER A 514 -6.70 23.86 2.75
C SER A 514 -7.76 24.43 3.69
N ALA A 515 -7.40 24.64 4.95
CA ALA A 515 -8.26 25.23 5.97
C ALA A 515 -7.48 26.21 6.87
N SER A 516 -8.13 27.30 7.27
CA SER A 516 -7.66 28.12 8.38
C SER A 516 -8.14 27.49 9.69
N LEU A 517 -7.20 27.08 10.54
CA LEU A 517 -7.48 26.49 11.84
C LEU A 517 -7.70 27.58 12.87
N SER A 518 -8.85 27.51 13.55
CA SER A 518 -9.20 28.41 14.66
C SER A 518 -8.63 27.82 15.95
N LEU A 519 -7.48 28.32 16.39
CA LEU A 519 -6.82 27.81 17.60
C LEU A 519 -7.36 28.47 18.87
N PRO A 520 -7.63 27.69 19.94
CA PRO A 520 -8.04 28.25 21.22
C PRO A 520 -6.92 29.05 21.91
N ARG A 521 -7.30 29.96 22.81
CA ARG A 521 -6.39 30.82 23.58
C ARG A 521 -5.84 30.16 24.85
N SER A 522 -5.90 28.83 24.95
CA SER A 522 -5.39 28.06 26.07
C SER A 522 -4.14 27.27 25.67
N ASN A 523 -3.22 27.09 26.61
CA ASN A 523 -2.11 26.15 26.42
C ASN A 523 -2.68 24.75 26.24
N GLY A 524 -2.24 24.06 25.20
CA GLY A 524 -2.71 22.72 24.91
C GLY A 524 -2.34 22.25 23.52
N THR A 525 -2.41 20.94 23.32
CA THR A 525 -2.29 20.32 22.02
C THR A 525 -3.70 20.11 21.46
N TYR A 526 -3.98 20.71 20.31
CA TYR A 526 -5.26 20.61 19.63
C TYR A 526 -5.13 19.72 18.41
N THR A 527 -5.92 18.66 18.40
CA THR A 527 -5.96 17.70 17.30
C THR A 527 -7.02 18.13 16.27
N TYR A 528 -6.58 18.35 15.04
CA TYR A 528 -7.44 18.56 13.89
C TYR A 528 -7.45 17.31 13.02
N THR A 529 -8.61 16.96 12.49
CA THR A 529 -8.81 15.74 11.71
C THR A 529 -9.17 16.12 10.28
N LEU A 530 -8.34 15.70 9.33
CA LEU A 530 -8.66 15.72 7.91
C LEU A 530 -9.22 14.35 7.50
N THR A 531 -10.40 14.36 6.88
CA THR A 531 -10.98 13.20 6.20
C THR A 531 -10.93 13.43 4.69
N ALA A 532 -10.13 12.63 3.99
CA ALA A 532 -10.07 12.61 2.53
C ALA A 532 -10.95 11.47 2.01
N SER A 533 -11.93 11.80 1.18
CA SER A 533 -12.93 10.84 0.70
C SER A 533 -12.96 10.81 -0.83
N LYS A 534 -13.04 9.61 -1.39
CA LYS A 534 -13.31 9.39 -2.81
C LYS A 534 -14.46 8.40 -2.92
N ASN A 535 -15.38 8.61 -3.86
CA ASN A 535 -16.53 7.74 -4.04
C ASN A 535 -16.07 6.28 -4.19
N ALA A 536 -16.71 5.38 -3.45
CA ALA A 536 -16.39 3.95 -3.37
C ALA A 536 -15.00 3.55 -2.78
N CYS A 537 -14.21 4.49 -2.23
CA CYS A 537 -12.99 4.21 -1.45
C CYS A 537 -13.22 4.40 0.07
N PRO A 538 -12.56 3.62 0.95
CA PRO A 538 -12.50 3.94 2.37
C PRO A 538 -11.91 5.34 2.59
N PRO A 539 -12.49 6.19 3.45
CA PRO A 539 -11.94 7.51 3.70
C PRO A 539 -10.59 7.41 4.42
N ILE A 540 -9.61 8.21 3.98
CA ILE A 540 -8.32 8.34 4.67
C ILE A 540 -8.44 9.44 5.70
N VAL A 541 -8.19 9.09 6.96
CA VAL A 541 -8.23 10.03 8.08
C VAL A 541 -6.80 10.33 8.52
N LYS A 542 -6.43 11.62 8.55
CA LYS A 542 -5.15 12.11 9.09
C LYS A 542 -5.42 13.09 10.21
N THR A 543 -4.60 13.02 11.25
CA THR A 543 -4.64 13.96 12.36
C THR A 543 -3.46 14.93 12.27
N LEU A 544 -3.69 16.15 12.72
CA LEU A 544 -2.71 17.21 12.82
C LEU A 544 -2.78 17.79 14.23
N ASP A 545 -1.74 17.57 15.01
CA ASP A 545 -1.62 18.07 16.37
C ASP A 545 -0.89 19.41 16.38
N VAL A 546 -1.58 20.46 16.80
CA VAL A 546 -1.03 21.82 16.92
C VAL A 546 -0.89 22.15 18.41
N THR A 547 0.35 22.36 18.86
CA THR A 547 0.64 22.63 20.28
C THR A 547 0.77 24.13 20.50
N VAL A 548 -0.22 24.72 21.14
CA VAL A 548 -0.18 26.12 21.57
C VAL A 548 0.47 26.18 22.94
N SER A 549 1.54 26.97 23.06
CA SER A 549 2.27 27.20 24.30
C SER A 549 2.55 28.69 24.49
N GLY A 550 2.70 29.14 25.74
CA GLY A 550 2.89 30.56 26.06
C GLY A 550 1.60 31.39 26.12
N CYS A 551 0.44 30.75 26.27
CA CYS A 551 -0.80 31.44 26.60
C CYS A 551 -0.79 31.78 28.08
N ASP A 552 -0.71 33.07 28.36
CA ASP A 552 -0.97 33.57 29.70
C ASP A 552 -2.45 33.37 30.03
N ASN A 553 -2.73 32.59 31.07
CA ASN A 553 -4.07 32.36 31.63
C ASN A 553 -4.69 33.63 32.26
N SER A 554 -4.18 34.81 31.92
CA SER A 554 -4.65 36.14 32.35
C SER A 554 -5.38 36.91 31.23
N GLY A 555 -5.49 36.33 30.02
CA GLY A 555 -6.24 36.94 28.92
C GLY A 555 -7.76 36.87 29.11
N PRO A 556 -8.54 37.85 28.62
CA PRO A 556 -9.99 37.82 28.73
C PRO A 556 -10.56 36.64 27.93
N PHE A 557 -11.20 35.71 28.65
CA PHE A 557 -12.06 34.69 28.07
C PHE A 557 -13.14 35.36 27.22
N SER A 558 -13.46 34.80 26.05
CA SER A 558 -14.63 35.20 25.24
C SER A 558 -15.16 34.00 24.46
N ALA A 559 -16.48 33.74 24.54
CA ALA A 559 -17.17 32.68 23.80
C ALA A 559 -18.54 33.19 23.36
N CYS A 560 -18.84 33.16 22.05
CA CYS A 560 -20.14 33.54 21.50
C CYS A 560 -20.86 32.32 20.92
N LEU A 561 -22.14 32.18 21.23
CA LEU A 561 -22.96 31.00 20.96
C LEU A 561 -24.27 31.45 20.30
N GLU A 562 -24.53 30.95 19.11
CA GLU A 562 -25.76 31.22 18.37
C GLU A 562 -26.92 30.38 18.94
N SER A 563 -28.12 30.97 19.01
CA SER A 563 -29.30 30.38 19.64
C SER A 563 -29.87 29.21 18.85
N GLU A 564 -29.76 29.23 17.53
CA GLU A 564 -30.29 28.21 16.62
C GLU A 564 -29.50 26.89 16.71
N TRP A 565 -28.27 26.93 17.20
CA TRP A 565 -27.44 25.75 17.48
C TRP A 565 -27.52 25.29 18.93
N ALA A 566 -28.09 26.13 19.81
CA ALA A 566 -28.27 25.83 21.22
C ALA A 566 -29.53 24.98 21.45
N ALA A 567 -29.51 24.11 22.46
CA ALA A 567 -30.69 23.32 22.84
C ALA A 567 -31.79 24.24 23.39
N GLY A 568 -33.07 23.87 23.24
CA GLY A 568 -34.18 24.72 23.68
C GLY A 568 -35.52 24.17 23.24
N ASN A 569 -36.60 24.67 23.84
CA ASN A 569 -37.98 24.27 23.54
C ASN A 569 -38.71 25.22 22.57
N GLY A 570 -38.08 26.34 22.19
CA GLY A 570 -38.61 27.30 21.22
C GLY A 570 -38.34 26.92 19.77
N PRO A 571 -39.24 27.29 18.83
CA PRO A 571 -39.01 27.07 17.41
C PRO A 571 -37.86 27.95 16.91
N THR A 572 -37.07 27.42 15.98
CA THR A 572 -36.08 28.19 15.23
C THR A 572 -36.77 28.85 14.03
N SER A 573 -36.51 30.13 13.79
CA SER A 573 -37.11 30.88 12.69
C SER A 573 -36.08 31.78 12.00
N SER A 574 -36.15 31.87 10.67
CA SER A 574 -35.27 32.72 9.87
C SER A 574 -35.50 34.21 10.17
N ASP A 575 -34.42 34.98 10.23
CA ASP A 575 -34.44 36.43 10.38
C ASP A 575 -33.22 37.04 9.68
N PRO A 576 -33.40 37.88 8.64
CA PRO A 576 -32.28 38.53 7.94
C PRO A 576 -31.38 39.39 8.83
N ASN A 577 -31.88 39.86 9.98
CA ASN A 577 -31.15 40.73 10.90
C ASN A 577 -30.43 39.95 12.01
N ALA A 578 -30.62 38.63 12.11
CA ALA A 578 -29.95 37.76 13.09
C ALA A 578 -28.46 37.56 12.79
N SER A 579 -27.63 37.21 13.78
CA SER A 579 -26.17 37.11 13.60
C SER A 579 -25.77 36.05 12.58
N ASN A 580 -26.60 35.02 12.45
CA ASN A 580 -26.39 33.91 11.53
C ASN A 580 -27.71 33.51 10.82
N GLY A 581 -28.58 34.49 10.60
CA GLY A 581 -29.78 34.37 9.76
C GLY A 581 -30.96 33.62 10.42
N GLN A 582 -30.83 33.15 11.66
CA GLN A 582 -31.88 32.45 12.41
C GLN A 582 -31.88 32.88 13.88
N THR A 583 -32.99 32.65 14.57
CA THR A 583 -33.17 32.94 16.00
C THR A 583 -34.08 31.89 16.62
N LYS A 584 -34.17 31.84 17.95
CA LYS A 584 -34.99 30.88 18.69
C LYS A 584 -36.06 31.56 19.55
N GLY A 585 -37.31 31.10 19.43
CA GLY A 585 -38.48 31.60 20.16
C GLY A 585 -39.63 32.04 19.25
N ALA A 586 -40.84 32.22 19.81
CA ALA A 586 -42.01 32.74 19.11
C ALA A 586 -42.76 33.80 19.93
N GLN A 587 -43.41 34.74 19.23
CA GLN A 587 -43.98 35.96 19.80
C GLN A 587 -45.12 35.72 20.80
N ASN A 588 -45.79 34.58 20.65
CA ASN A 588 -47.01 34.23 21.38
C ASN A 588 -46.75 33.31 22.59
N ASN A 589 -45.50 33.02 22.93
CA ASN A 589 -45.20 32.18 24.09
C ASN A 589 -43.91 32.65 24.79
N TYR A 590 -44.06 33.04 26.05
CA TYR A 590 -42.95 33.52 26.89
C TYR A 590 -42.11 32.37 27.45
N ASP A 591 -42.64 31.15 27.56
CA ASP A 591 -42.03 30.04 28.31
C ASP A 591 -40.92 29.31 27.52
N TYR A 592 -40.35 29.99 26.52
CA TYR A 592 -39.25 29.43 25.76
C TYR A 592 -37.91 29.65 26.46
N TYR A 593 -37.07 28.62 26.43
CA TYR A 593 -35.70 28.67 26.89
C TYR A 593 -34.71 28.24 25.81
N VAL A 594 -33.48 28.69 26.02
CA VAL A 594 -32.30 28.30 25.26
C VAL A 594 -31.17 27.95 26.24
N ASP A 595 -30.56 26.79 26.03
CA ASP A 595 -29.43 26.24 26.79
C ASP A 595 -28.13 26.42 25.99
N TYR A 596 -27.35 27.43 26.37
CA TYR A 596 -26.07 27.78 25.75
C TYR A 596 -24.93 27.00 26.39
N PHE A 597 -24.26 26.15 25.60
CA PHE A 597 -23.11 25.38 26.06
C PHE A 597 -21.80 26.17 25.90
N VAL A 598 -21.25 26.61 27.04
CA VAL A 598 -20.01 27.40 27.14
C VAL A 598 -18.87 26.47 27.53
N ALA A 599 -18.02 26.12 26.57
CA ALA A 599 -16.88 25.23 26.81
C ALA A 599 -15.67 25.97 27.36
N ASN A 600 -14.83 25.24 28.11
CA ASN A 600 -13.47 25.65 28.49
C ASN A 600 -13.36 27.02 29.20
N VAL A 601 -14.26 27.32 30.14
CA VAL A 601 -14.12 28.49 31.02
C VAL A 601 -12.80 28.37 31.79
N PRO A 602 -11.88 29.36 31.73
CA PRO A 602 -10.49 29.18 32.16
C PRO A 602 -10.28 29.22 33.67
N ALA A 603 -11.16 29.89 34.41
CA ALA A 603 -11.12 29.96 35.86
C ALA A 603 -12.53 30.09 36.41
N THR A 604 -12.76 29.62 37.63
CA THR A 604 -14.02 29.94 38.30
C THR A 604 -14.07 31.44 38.58
N GLY A 605 -15.12 32.12 38.16
CA GLY A 605 -15.24 33.55 38.39
C GLY A 605 -16.49 34.18 37.82
N LEU A 606 -16.62 35.49 38.05
CA LEU A 606 -17.71 36.30 37.54
C LEU A 606 -17.39 36.75 36.11
N TYR A 607 -18.22 36.32 35.15
CA TYR A 607 -18.05 36.66 33.73
C TYR A 607 -19.19 37.57 33.25
N PRO A 608 -18.89 38.60 32.44
CA PRO A 608 -19.92 39.33 31.71
C PRO A 608 -20.54 38.40 30.65
N VAL A 609 -21.85 38.47 30.49
CA VAL A 609 -22.63 37.73 29.50
C VAL A 609 -23.52 38.71 28.77
N THR A 610 -23.29 38.85 27.47
CA THR A 610 -24.06 39.70 26.58
C THR A 610 -25.03 38.83 25.79
N LEU A 611 -26.33 39.01 26.04
CA LEU A 611 -27.41 38.37 25.30
C LEU A 611 -27.92 39.32 24.21
N ARG A 612 -27.93 38.87 22.96
CA ARG A 612 -28.61 39.51 21.84
C ARG A 612 -30.01 38.92 21.68
N TYR A 613 -31.02 39.77 21.68
CA TYR A 613 -32.43 39.37 21.72
C TYR A 613 -33.37 40.37 21.01
N TYR A 614 -34.61 39.95 20.84
CA TYR A 614 -35.75 40.73 20.37
C TYR A 614 -36.91 40.60 21.37
N ALA A 615 -37.53 41.73 21.70
CA ALA A 615 -38.68 41.79 22.59
C ALA A 615 -39.51 43.04 22.27
N GLU A 616 -40.77 42.87 21.85
CA GLU A 616 -41.61 44.01 21.47
C GLU A 616 -41.93 44.92 22.68
N PRO A 617 -42.45 44.41 23.81
CA PRO A 617 -42.46 45.11 25.09
C PRO A 617 -41.30 44.67 26.02
N ASN A 618 -41.21 45.28 27.20
CA ASN A 618 -40.31 44.81 28.27
C ASN A 618 -40.58 43.33 28.57
N ALA A 619 -39.54 42.51 28.54
CA ALA A 619 -39.63 41.09 28.84
C ALA A 619 -38.78 40.71 30.04
N GLN A 620 -39.00 39.52 30.57
CA GLN A 620 -38.27 39.00 31.72
C GLN A 620 -37.78 37.59 31.44
N VAL A 621 -36.54 37.31 31.84
CA VAL A 621 -35.93 35.99 31.71
C VAL A 621 -35.27 35.57 33.03
N SER A 622 -35.28 34.29 33.34
CA SER A 622 -34.42 33.71 34.37
C SER A 622 -33.14 33.18 33.72
N VAL A 623 -32.02 33.33 34.43
CA VAL A 623 -30.71 32.86 34.01
C VAL A 623 -30.25 31.77 34.98
N ALA A 624 -30.02 30.56 34.48
CA ALA A 624 -29.48 29.46 35.28
C ALA A 624 -28.13 28.98 34.72
N VAL A 625 -27.18 28.69 35.61
CA VAL A 625 -25.87 28.12 35.28
C VAL A 625 -25.84 26.69 35.81
N ASN A 626 -25.63 25.70 34.94
CA ASN A 626 -25.58 24.28 35.29
C ASN A 626 -26.80 23.82 36.10
N GLY A 627 -27.99 24.31 35.74
CA GLY A 627 -29.25 24.02 36.42
C GLY A 627 -29.52 24.82 37.70
N SER A 628 -28.55 25.59 38.21
CA SER A 628 -28.73 26.47 39.36
C SER A 628 -29.10 27.89 38.93
N ILE A 629 -30.18 28.45 39.46
CA ILE A 629 -30.62 29.81 39.13
C ILE A 629 -29.56 30.82 39.60
N ALA A 630 -28.94 31.52 38.66
CA ALA A 630 -27.98 32.59 38.92
C ALA A 630 -28.67 33.97 39.01
N ILE A 631 -29.64 34.23 38.14
CA ILE A 631 -30.46 35.44 38.16
C ILE A 631 -31.94 35.01 38.06
N PRO A 632 -32.77 35.25 39.09
CA PRO A 632 -34.14 34.76 39.10
C PRO A 632 -35.06 35.53 38.13
N ALA A 633 -34.82 36.82 37.90
CA ALA A 633 -35.60 37.66 36.99
C ALA A 633 -34.76 38.82 36.44
N LEU A 634 -34.11 38.60 35.29
CA LEU A 634 -33.42 39.62 34.51
C LEU A 634 -34.44 40.37 33.64
N GLN A 635 -34.45 41.71 33.74
CA GLN A 635 -35.28 42.56 32.88
C GLN A 635 -34.60 42.77 31.54
N LEU A 636 -35.33 42.53 30.45
CA LEU A 636 -34.91 42.80 29.10
C LEU A 636 -35.76 43.97 28.55
N PRO A 637 -35.18 45.18 28.42
CA PRO A 637 -35.87 46.32 27.84
C PRO A 637 -36.41 46.05 26.41
N PRO A 638 -37.48 46.72 25.96
CA PRO A 638 -38.04 46.49 24.64
C PRO A 638 -37.03 46.86 23.55
N THR A 639 -37.02 46.05 22.51
CA THR A 639 -36.47 46.38 21.19
C THR A 639 -37.50 47.08 20.31
N TYR A 640 -38.77 47.13 20.74
CA TYR A 640 -39.92 47.68 20.00
C TYR A 640 -40.23 46.96 18.68
N SER A 641 -39.62 45.80 18.43
CA SER A 641 -39.82 45.00 17.22
C SER A 641 -39.46 43.54 17.43
N TRP A 642 -40.27 42.63 16.88
CA TRP A 642 -40.04 41.19 16.98
C TRP A 642 -38.94 40.64 16.04
N ASN A 643 -38.61 41.36 14.96
CA ASN A 643 -37.78 40.84 13.86
C ASN A 643 -36.92 41.89 13.13
N ILE A 644 -37.02 43.18 13.49
CA ILE A 644 -36.25 44.24 12.80
C ILE A 644 -35.12 44.73 13.70
N VAL A 645 -35.48 45.16 14.90
CA VAL A 645 -34.55 45.78 15.85
C VAL A 645 -34.19 44.76 16.93
N TRP A 646 -32.90 44.47 17.06
CA TRP A 646 -32.34 43.69 18.15
C TRP A 646 -31.70 44.60 19.19
N ARG A 647 -31.53 44.11 20.41
CA ARG A 647 -30.71 44.74 21.45
C ARG A 647 -29.77 43.74 22.07
N GLU A 648 -28.73 44.26 22.70
CA GLU A 648 -27.82 43.50 23.55
C GLU A 648 -28.03 43.93 25.00
N GLU A 649 -28.18 42.96 25.90
CA GLU A 649 -28.20 43.17 27.35
C GLU A 649 -27.02 42.43 27.97
N THR A 650 -26.22 43.14 28.78
CA THR A 650 -25.06 42.54 29.46
C THR A 650 -25.33 42.40 30.95
N PHE A 651 -25.21 41.18 31.46
CA PHE A 651 -25.34 40.83 32.87
C PHE A 651 -24.16 39.97 33.30
N TYR A 652 -24.02 39.70 34.60
CA TYR A 652 -22.87 38.97 35.14
C TYR A 652 -23.33 37.66 35.77
N VAL A 653 -22.65 36.55 35.46
CA VAL A 653 -22.90 35.24 36.07
C VAL A 653 -21.60 34.62 36.54
N ASN A 654 -21.67 33.87 37.64
CA ASN A 654 -20.52 33.13 38.14
C ASN A 654 -20.42 31.79 37.42
N LEU A 655 -19.34 31.57 36.67
CA LEU A 655 -19.10 30.31 35.94
C LEU A 655 -17.98 29.54 36.63
N PRO A 656 -18.21 28.27 37.01
CA PRO A 656 -17.14 27.32 37.32
C PRO A 656 -16.12 27.18 36.18
N VAL A 657 -14.87 26.86 36.51
CA VAL A 657 -13.86 26.42 35.53
C VAL A 657 -14.37 25.18 34.76
N GLY A 658 -14.08 25.12 33.46
CA GLY A 658 -14.48 24.02 32.58
C GLY A 658 -15.76 24.29 31.79
N ASN A 659 -16.52 23.23 31.50
CA ASN A 659 -17.70 23.32 30.65
C ASN A 659 -18.94 23.69 31.47
N ASN A 660 -19.71 24.65 30.96
CA ASN A 660 -20.91 25.17 31.62
C ASN A 660 -22.08 25.24 30.64
N THR A 661 -23.29 25.15 31.18
CA THR A 661 -24.53 25.42 30.43
C THR A 661 -25.20 26.63 31.06
N ILE A 662 -25.44 27.67 30.26
CA ILE A 662 -26.22 28.86 30.64
C ILE A 662 -27.60 28.74 30.01
N ARG A 663 -28.64 28.56 30.83
CA ARG A 663 -30.04 28.61 30.40
C ARG A 663 -30.57 30.03 30.50
N ILE A 664 -31.14 30.54 29.41
CA ILE A 664 -31.97 31.74 29.40
C ILE A 664 -33.41 31.31 29.16
N GLN A 665 -34.25 31.43 30.18
CA GLN A 665 -35.64 30.97 30.18
C GLN A 665 -36.58 32.16 30.32
N GLY A 666 -37.49 32.36 29.38
CA GLY A 666 -38.49 33.42 29.50
C GLY A 666 -39.47 33.17 30.65
N LEU A 667 -39.85 34.25 31.32
CA LEU A 667 -40.75 34.28 32.47
C LEU A 667 -42.13 34.83 32.07
N PRO A 668 -43.19 34.57 32.87
CA PRO A 668 -44.53 35.06 32.58
C PRO A 668 -44.59 36.54 32.22
N GLY A 669 -45.07 36.84 31.01
CA GLY A 669 -45.14 38.20 30.48
C GLY A 669 -44.90 38.26 28.98
N ALA A 670 -44.12 39.25 28.54
CA ALA A 670 -43.75 39.41 27.14
C ALA A 670 -42.79 38.31 26.68
N ALA A 671 -43.00 37.78 25.47
CA ALA A 671 -42.09 36.81 24.88
C ALA A 671 -40.75 37.44 24.48
N THR A 672 -39.71 36.61 24.48
CA THR A 672 -38.36 36.98 24.04
C THR A 672 -37.92 36.05 22.93
N ARG A 673 -37.38 36.62 21.85
CA ARG A 673 -36.66 35.89 20.82
C ARG A 673 -35.18 36.03 21.07
N GLN A 674 -34.45 34.93 21.15
CA GLN A 674 -33.02 34.94 21.44
C GLN A 674 -32.24 34.71 20.14
N ASP A 675 -31.08 35.35 20.00
CA ASP A 675 -30.25 35.30 18.79
C ASP A 675 -28.86 34.75 19.13
N LYS A 676 -28.14 35.40 20.04
CA LYS A 676 -26.75 35.05 20.37
C LYS A 676 -26.44 35.37 21.82
N LEU A 677 -25.63 34.53 22.46
CA LEU A 677 -25.11 34.78 23.80
C LEU A 677 -23.58 34.77 23.77
N CYS A 678 -22.96 35.85 24.23
CA CYS A 678 -21.51 36.00 24.34
C CYS A 678 -21.09 36.09 25.80
N VAL A 679 -20.23 35.19 26.26
CA VAL A 679 -19.59 35.23 27.58
C VAL A 679 -18.21 35.85 27.43
N GLY A 680 -17.83 36.80 28.28
CA GLY A 680 -16.52 37.44 28.28
C GLY A 680 -16.48 38.79 27.57
N ASN A 681 -15.28 39.34 27.34
CA ASN A 681 -15.13 40.63 26.65
C ASN A 681 -15.41 40.43 25.15
N ALA A 682 -16.69 40.48 24.77
CA ALA A 682 -17.12 40.43 23.40
C ALA A 682 -16.45 41.57 22.60
N GLN A 683 -15.73 41.22 21.53
CA GLN A 683 -15.37 42.20 20.50
C GLN A 683 -16.66 42.59 19.76
N SER A 684 -17.37 43.61 20.23
CA SER A 684 -18.38 44.28 19.42
C SER A 684 -17.66 45.19 18.41
N ASN A 685 -17.92 44.95 17.13
CA ASN A 685 -17.55 45.87 16.08
C ASN A 685 -18.44 47.12 16.19
N VAL A 686 -17.78 48.24 16.49
CA VAL A 686 -18.21 49.64 16.39
C VAL A 686 -18.81 50.30 17.66
N ARG A 687 -18.06 51.33 18.10
CA ARG A 687 -18.38 52.53 18.91
C ARG A 687 -19.58 52.44 19.85
N MET A 688 -19.30 52.56 21.15
CA MET A 688 -19.96 53.51 22.06
C MET A 688 -19.08 53.73 23.30
N GLY A 689 -19.22 54.93 23.88
CA GLY A 689 -18.31 55.52 24.86
C GLY A 689 -18.18 54.72 26.15
N ALA A 690 -16.98 54.82 26.74
CA ALA A 690 -16.66 54.26 28.04
C ALA A 690 -17.56 54.88 29.13
N PRO A 691 -18.25 54.08 29.95
CA PRO A 691 -18.50 54.43 31.33
C PRO A 691 -17.25 54.11 32.15
N GLU A 692 -16.94 55.04 33.04
CA GLU A 692 -15.76 55.10 33.91
C GLU A 692 -15.48 53.79 34.65
N SER A 693 -14.27 53.24 34.46
CA SER A 693 -13.75 52.16 35.29
C SER A 693 -12.92 52.73 36.45
N PHE A 694 -13.29 52.32 37.66
CA PHE A 694 -12.56 52.57 38.88
C PHE A 694 -11.12 52.01 38.79
N GLN A 695 -10.15 52.88 39.08
CA GLN A 695 -8.73 52.54 39.23
C GLN A 695 -8.44 51.85 40.57
N LEU A 696 -7.53 50.87 40.53
CA LEU A 696 -6.58 50.60 41.62
C LEU A 696 -5.16 50.41 41.02
N PRO A 697 -4.10 50.74 41.79
CA PRO A 697 -2.85 51.28 41.26
C PRO A 697 -1.76 50.22 41.10
N GLY A 698 -1.03 50.24 39.97
CA GLY A 698 0.14 49.38 39.82
C GLY A 698 0.91 49.47 38.50
N ASP A 699 0.29 49.86 37.38
CA ASP A 699 0.99 49.92 36.10
C ASP A 699 1.43 51.33 35.73
N THR A 700 2.74 51.51 35.60
CA THR A 700 3.37 52.67 34.97
C THR A 700 2.79 52.87 33.56
N PRO A 701 2.08 53.97 33.25
CA PRO A 701 1.51 54.17 31.92
C PRO A 701 2.63 54.26 30.87
N LEU A 702 2.58 53.34 29.90
CA LEU A 702 3.29 53.42 28.62
C LEU A 702 2.91 54.73 27.90
N LEU A 703 3.85 55.34 27.17
CA LEU A 703 3.59 56.56 26.39
C LEU A 703 2.31 56.46 25.54
N GLN A 704 1.33 57.30 25.86
CA GLN A 704 0.03 57.39 25.20
C GLN A 704 -0.17 58.79 24.61
N ALA A 705 -1.00 58.88 23.56
CA ALA A 705 -1.37 60.14 22.92
C ALA A 705 -2.87 60.14 22.58
N TYR A 706 -3.62 61.15 23.05
CA TYR A 706 -5.07 61.27 22.84
C TYR A 706 -5.50 62.71 22.51
N PRO A 707 -6.40 62.94 21.53
CA PRO A 707 -6.92 61.94 20.59
C PRO A 707 -5.82 61.49 19.60
N ASN A 708 -5.97 60.29 19.05
CA ASN A 708 -5.17 59.81 17.92
C ASN A 708 -6.09 58.97 17.03
N PRO A 709 -6.53 59.46 15.85
CA PRO A 709 -6.01 60.62 15.12
C PRO A 709 -6.31 61.99 15.78
N ALA A 710 -5.47 62.99 15.54
CA ALA A 710 -5.59 64.36 16.09
C ALA A 710 -5.73 65.42 14.98
N SER A 711 -6.46 66.51 15.24
CA SER A 711 -6.61 67.64 14.31
C SER A 711 -5.44 68.65 14.33
N GLY A 712 -4.35 68.31 15.02
CA GLY A 712 -3.18 69.16 15.25
C GLY A 712 -2.90 69.44 16.73
N GLU A 713 -3.76 68.97 17.63
CA GLU A 713 -3.56 69.06 19.07
C GLU A 713 -3.86 67.71 19.74
N PHE A 714 -3.00 67.29 20.65
CA PHE A 714 -3.16 66.06 21.42
C PHE A 714 -2.48 66.15 22.78
N LYS A 715 -2.92 65.27 23.69
CA LYS A 715 -2.36 65.08 25.04
C LYS A 715 -1.44 63.87 25.04
N ALA A 716 -0.18 64.07 25.44
CA ALA A 716 0.79 63.01 25.69
C ALA A 716 0.76 62.61 27.18
N VAL A 717 0.58 61.33 27.49
CA VAL A 717 0.59 60.79 28.85
C VAL A 717 1.73 59.80 28.99
N PHE A 718 2.62 60.01 29.96
CA PHE A 718 3.79 59.15 30.20
C PHE A 718 4.28 59.28 31.65
N THR A 719 5.10 58.35 32.13
CA THR A 719 5.71 58.44 33.46
C THR A 719 7.20 58.73 33.39
N LEU A 720 7.67 59.64 34.24
CA LEU A 720 9.08 59.93 34.45
C LEU A 720 9.38 59.92 35.96
N LYS A 721 10.35 59.10 36.40
CA LYS A 721 10.68 58.91 37.81
C LYS A 721 11.02 60.25 38.47
N THR A 722 10.53 60.46 39.68
CA THR A 722 10.73 61.72 40.41
C THR A 722 12.21 62.06 40.53
N GLY A 723 12.60 63.24 40.07
CA GLY A 723 13.99 63.72 40.09
C GLY A 723 14.83 63.45 38.82
N GLU A 724 14.33 62.65 37.87
CA GLU A 724 14.98 62.46 36.56
C GLU A 724 14.59 63.56 35.56
N THR A 725 15.40 63.79 34.54
CA THR A 725 15.05 64.70 33.43
C THR A 725 14.79 63.91 32.16
N GLY A 726 13.69 64.20 31.46
CA GLY A 726 13.35 63.66 30.16
C GLY A 726 13.16 64.75 29.10
N ALA A 727 13.16 64.35 27.84
CA ALA A 727 12.86 65.23 26.71
C ALA A 727 11.76 64.65 25.84
N ILE A 728 10.73 65.44 25.57
CA ILE A 728 9.65 65.12 24.64
C ILE A 728 10.00 65.73 23.29
N SER A 729 9.87 64.97 22.21
CA SER A 729 10.00 65.49 20.84
C SER A 729 8.93 64.91 19.93
N VAL A 730 8.42 65.72 19.00
CA VAL A 730 7.54 65.26 17.93
C VAL A 730 8.22 65.51 16.60
N THR A 731 8.37 64.46 15.80
CA THR A 731 9.12 64.47 14.54
C THR A 731 8.25 63.92 13.42
N ASP A 732 8.31 64.49 12.21
CA ASP A 732 7.66 63.88 11.05
C ASP A 732 8.47 62.71 10.46
N VAL A 733 7.91 62.01 9.47
CA VAL A 733 8.58 60.89 8.79
C VAL A 733 9.85 61.28 8.02
N GLN A 734 10.09 62.58 7.81
CA GLN A 734 11.29 63.11 7.16
C GLN A 734 12.38 63.51 8.18
N GLY A 735 12.11 63.34 9.47
CA GLY A 735 13.06 63.65 10.54
C GLY A 735 13.03 65.12 11.00
N LYS A 736 12.11 65.94 10.50
CA LYS A 736 11.97 67.33 10.94
C LYS A 736 11.25 67.37 12.29
N ILE A 737 11.83 68.07 13.26
CA ILE A 737 11.30 68.22 14.61
C ILE A 737 10.28 69.38 14.62
N TRP A 738 9.06 69.08 15.05
CA TRP A 738 7.93 70.02 15.11
C TRP A 738 7.66 70.53 16.53
N HIS A 739 8.02 69.75 17.54
CA HIS A 739 7.90 70.13 18.95
C HIS A 739 9.04 69.51 19.74
N THR A 740 9.62 70.25 20.68
CA THR A 740 10.57 69.71 21.66
C THR A 740 10.43 70.43 22.99
N ARG A 741 10.48 69.69 24.09
CA ARG A 741 10.38 70.22 25.45
C ARG A 741 11.08 69.33 26.46
N SER A 742 11.87 69.92 27.35
CA SER A 742 12.42 69.22 28.52
C SER A 742 11.41 69.17 29.65
N VAL A 743 11.29 68.01 30.30
CA VAL A 743 10.36 67.75 31.40
C VAL A 743 11.11 67.14 32.59
N GLY A 744 10.83 67.64 33.79
CA GLY A 744 11.36 67.11 35.05
C GLY A 744 10.44 66.02 35.61
N GLY A 745 11.00 64.94 36.12
CA GLY A 745 10.26 63.79 36.61
C GLY A 745 9.52 64.10 37.90
N ALA A 746 8.22 63.77 37.91
CA ALA A 746 7.31 63.95 39.04
C ALA A 746 6.33 62.75 39.17
N GLY A 747 6.64 61.62 38.52
CA GLY A 747 5.70 60.52 38.31
C GLY A 747 4.99 60.66 36.96
N THR A 748 3.66 60.55 36.96
CA THR A 748 2.84 60.63 35.74
C THR A 748 2.73 62.07 35.23
N HIS A 749 3.02 62.27 33.96
CA HIS A 749 2.92 63.53 33.24
C HIS A 749 1.78 63.50 32.24
N GLU A 750 1.06 64.62 32.14
CA GLU A 750 0.08 64.88 31.09
C GLU A 750 0.46 66.19 30.38
N GLU A 751 0.98 66.07 29.16
CA GLU A 751 1.51 67.20 28.39
C GLU A 751 0.64 67.47 27.17
N ARG A 752 0.09 68.69 27.09
CA ARG A 752 -0.69 69.14 25.93
C ARG A 752 0.24 69.67 24.85
N ILE A 753 0.20 69.07 23.67
CA ILE A 753 1.07 69.39 22.54
C ILE A 753 0.24 69.89 21.37
N THR A 754 0.59 71.06 20.86
CA THR A 754 -0.05 71.71 19.71
C THR A 754 0.98 71.84 18.59
N LEU A 755 0.65 71.34 17.39
CA LEU A 755 1.50 71.35 16.21
C LEU A 755 0.95 72.33 15.17
N ASP A 756 1.22 73.61 15.41
CA ASP A 756 0.77 74.69 14.53
C ASP A 756 1.39 74.52 13.13
N ARG A 757 0.55 74.49 12.10
CA ARG A 757 0.95 74.38 10.67
C ARG A 757 1.62 73.06 10.25
N ALA A 758 1.56 72.01 11.09
CA ALA A 758 1.93 70.66 10.68
C ALA A 758 0.93 70.09 9.63
N PRO A 759 1.38 69.61 8.45
CA PRO A 759 0.52 68.95 7.47
C PRO A 759 -0.16 67.69 8.02
N ALA A 760 -1.28 67.27 7.44
CA ALA A 760 -1.87 65.96 7.70
C ALA A 760 -0.86 64.86 7.33
N GLY A 761 -0.70 63.85 8.20
CA GLY A 761 0.33 62.84 8.04
C GLY A 761 0.73 62.14 9.33
N ILE A 762 1.70 61.24 9.24
CA ILE A 762 2.21 60.47 10.38
C ILE A 762 3.35 61.22 11.05
N TYR A 763 3.28 61.30 12.38
CA TYR A 763 4.31 61.88 13.25
C TYR A 763 4.72 60.87 14.32
N LEU A 764 5.94 61.01 14.81
CA LEU A 764 6.51 60.21 15.90
C LEU A 764 6.65 61.11 17.13
N LEU A 765 5.85 60.84 18.16
CA LEU A 765 6.04 61.38 19.50
C LEU A 765 7.06 60.50 20.22
N GLN A 766 8.13 61.10 20.71
CA GLN A 766 9.18 60.41 21.45
C GLN A 766 9.35 61.06 22.82
N VAL A 767 9.49 60.23 23.86
CA VAL A 767 9.92 60.66 25.19
C VAL A 767 11.22 59.96 25.51
N LYS A 768 12.31 60.72 25.51
CA LYS A 768 13.64 60.27 25.90
C LYS A 768 13.80 60.44 27.41
N LYS A 769 13.91 59.32 28.12
CA LYS A 769 14.22 59.21 29.54
C LYS A 769 15.74 58.93 29.70
N PRO A 770 16.30 58.97 30.91
CA PRO A 770 17.71 58.64 31.12
C PRO A 770 18.08 57.20 30.71
N ASP A 771 17.15 56.27 30.90
CA ASP A 771 17.34 54.82 30.72
C ASP A 771 16.64 54.25 29.47
N SER A 772 15.75 55.02 28.83
CA SER A 772 14.88 54.51 27.76
C SER A 772 14.39 55.60 26.81
N VAL A 773 13.98 55.20 25.60
CA VAL A 773 13.26 56.08 24.65
C VAL A 773 11.95 55.41 24.30
N GLU A 774 10.84 56.05 24.66
CA GLU A 774 9.50 55.60 24.29
C GLU A 774 9.05 56.34 23.03
N THR A 775 8.50 55.63 22.06
CA THR A 775 8.03 56.22 20.79
C THR A 775 6.59 55.81 20.50
N LYS A 776 5.74 56.77 20.14
CA LYS A 776 4.34 56.58 19.76
C LYS A 776 4.04 57.24 18.42
N LYS A 777 3.39 56.52 17.51
CA LYS A 777 2.90 57.06 16.24
C LYS A 777 1.63 57.88 16.46
N ILE A 778 1.57 59.06 15.87
CA ILE A 778 0.41 59.96 15.90
C ILE A 778 0.02 60.27 14.47
N LEU A 779 -1.27 60.15 14.16
CA LEU A 779 -1.82 60.53 12.87
C LEU A 779 -2.49 61.90 13.00
N LEU A 780 -2.05 62.88 12.21
CA LEU A 780 -2.75 64.15 12.08
C LEU A 780 -3.75 64.09 10.92
N THR A 781 -5.02 64.33 11.22
CA THR A 781 -6.14 64.43 10.26
C THR A 781 -6.64 65.87 10.29
N ARG A 782 -6.11 66.72 9.42
CA ARG A 782 -6.63 68.07 9.22
C ARG A 782 -7.61 68.12 8.06
#